data_AF-A0AAV7J7U0-F1
#
_entry.id   AF-A0AAV7J7U0-F1
#
_cell.length_a   1.000
_cell.length_b   1.000
_cell.length_c   1.000
_cell.angle_alpha   90.00
_cell.angle_beta   90.00
_cell.angle_gamma   90.00
#
_symmetry.space_group_name_H-M   'P 1'
#
loop_
_entity.id
_entity.type
_entity.pdbx_description
1 polymer ?
#
loop_
_entity_poly.entity_id
_entity_poly.type
_entity_poly.pdbx_seq_one_letter_code
_entity_poly.pdbx_strand_id
1 'polypeptide(L)'
;MIPWVEPVQWTFENIDVNEDASPSELRHLADFLSKKHFDLVINLPMRNGGARRVSNFMTHGYRTRRLAVDYSVPLVTDVKCAKLLVDAISKLGGKAPRMKTHTDCLSSRRMIKLPGFIDIHVHARDPGATEKEDFASCTAAALAGGITIICAMPNTNPAVVDHQSFAIAKERAALGARCDYALFLGASSENYTVSPEIAPLAAGLKMYLNETFTTLKLTDLSIWVKHFESWPKNYPLCVHAEGQTTAAVLLLASLHNRPVHVCHVARKEEIQIIRAAKEKGVAVTCEVCPHHLFLTTEDLERIGHAKGQVRPMLRTIEDQQALWDNMNIIDCFATDHAPHTVEEKESEKPPPGYPGLETILPLLLNAVNEGRLTMEDLIDKFYRNPKKIFNIPDQPNTYVEVDLDEEWIVPTAMPFTKSKWTPFAGMKLRGRVHRVVLRGEVAYVEGQILVNPGFGQDIREVQRLAKSQTHPQAPTVEVTSRPNSVLERLLSPNYEKLNGVQEISVETNDFSHLFQSGKGNVYLTSEVEARDSVKPTQRCISPLLTTVSKDQRIFNQLPPTVHLQNSHGLAGQHILTADMFSKEQLNDIFNTAQTLRIAVMKERSLDHFLRGKILASIFYEVSTRTSCSFSAAMLRLGGRVIHMDGTTSSVKKGETLEDTVAVMAGYTDAVVLRHPEPSAVARAAQHCRKPMINAGDGVGEHPTQALLDIFTIREEIGTVNGLTITMVGDLKHGRTVHSLARLLTLYNVNLRYVSPPGLGMPEHVVSYVAQRGIPQEKFASLEEVLPDTDVLYMTRIQRERFLSQDEYNQVCGHFVVTPQVMTRAKKKMVVMHPLPRNFEISPEFDTDPRAAYFRQAECGVYVRMALLAMVFGRC
;
A
#
# COMPACT_ATOMS: atom_id res chain seq x y z
N MET A 1 28.06 -27.77 30.13
CA MET A 1 28.59 -26.67 29.28
C MET A 1 28.09 -26.88 27.85
N ILE A 2 28.07 -25.85 27.01
CA ILE A 2 27.71 -25.98 25.59
C ILE A 2 29.03 -26.27 24.83
N PRO A 3 29.12 -27.34 24.03
CA PRO A 3 30.40 -27.80 23.46
C PRO A 3 31.01 -26.87 22.38
N TRP A 4 30.27 -25.84 21.95
CA TRP A 4 30.70 -24.83 20.97
C TRP A 4 31.01 -23.46 21.60
N VAL A 5 30.93 -23.35 22.93
CA VAL A 5 31.19 -22.11 23.67
C VAL A 5 32.31 -22.41 24.66
N GLU A 6 33.49 -21.86 24.43
CA GLU A 6 34.62 -21.95 25.34
C GLU A 6 34.47 -20.89 26.44
N PRO A 7 34.20 -21.26 27.70
CA PRO A 7 33.99 -20.29 28.77
C PRO A 7 35.34 -19.84 29.32
N VAL A 8 35.86 -18.71 28.83
CA VAL A 8 37.06 -18.07 29.40
C VAL A 8 36.72 -17.55 30.82
N GLN A 9 36.97 -18.39 31.83
CA GLN A 9 36.68 -18.09 33.23
C GLN A 9 37.72 -17.12 33.80
N TRP A 10 37.48 -15.82 33.61
CA TRP A 10 38.37 -14.77 34.14
C TRP A 10 38.01 -14.37 35.58
N THR A 11 38.80 -14.82 36.55
CA THR A 11 38.57 -14.56 37.97
C THR A 11 38.97 -13.14 38.37
N PHE A 12 37.98 -12.25 38.53
CA PHE A 12 38.13 -11.06 39.38
C PHE A 12 38.16 -11.41 40.88
N GLU A 13 37.87 -12.66 41.23
CA GLU A 13 37.67 -13.14 42.61
C GLU A 13 38.94 -13.25 43.46
N ASN A 14 40.13 -13.09 42.87
CA ASN A 14 41.40 -12.95 43.60
C ASN A 14 41.79 -11.48 43.89
N ILE A 15 40.94 -10.51 43.53
CA ILE A 15 41.16 -9.11 43.89
C ILE A 15 40.53 -8.87 45.27
N ASP A 16 41.35 -9.03 46.31
CA ASP A 16 41.06 -8.53 47.66
C ASP A 16 40.74 -7.02 47.62
N VAL A 17 40.01 -6.53 48.63
CA VAL A 17 39.37 -5.19 48.63
C VAL A 17 40.36 -4.05 48.93
N ASN A 18 41.48 -4.02 48.23
CA ASN A 18 42.45 -2.92 48.15
C ASN A 18 42.34 -2.22 46.79
N GLU A 19 42.56 -0.91 46.74
CA GLU A 19 42.15 -0.09 45.57
C GLU A 19 43.07 -0.18 44.34
N ASP A 20 44.25 -0.81 44.46
CA ASP A 20 45.31 -0.87 43.44
C ASP A 20 45.26 -2.11 42.52
N ALA A 21 44.21 -2.22 41.71
CA ALA A 21 44.23 -3.14 40.55
C ALA A 21 45.20 -2.60 39.47
N SER A 22 46.15 -3.42 39.02
CA SER A 22 47.30 -2.91 38.26
C SER A 22 46.92 -2.34 36.87
N PRO A 23 47.51 -1.21 36.43
CA PRO A 23 47.25 -0.66 35.09
C PRO A 23 47.62 -1.61 33.93
N SER A 24 48.47 -2.60 34.18
CA SER A 24 48.86 -3.66 33.24
C SER A 24 47.70 -4.60 32.88
N GLU A 25 46.87 -5.00 33.85
CA GLU A 25 45.81 -5.99 33.64
C GLU A 25 44.61 -5.40 32.89
N LEU A 26 44.30 -4.12 33.16
CA LEU A 26 43.30 -3.38 32.38
C LEU A 26 43.76 -3.13 30.93
N ARG A 27 45.07 -2.94 30.70
CA ARG A 27 45.63 -2.94 29.33
C ARG A 27 45.47 -4.31 28.68
N HIS A 28 45.74 -5.40 29.39
CA HIS A 28 45.60 -6.77 28.87
C HIS A 28 44.16 -7.08 28.41
N LEU A 29 43.14 -6.70 29.18
CA LEU A 29 41.74 -6.84 28.77
C LEU A 29 41.38 -5.96 27.55
N ALA A 30 41.84 -4.71 27.53
CA ALA A 30 41.64 -3.82 26.38
C ALA A 30 42.32 -4.34 25.11
N ASP A 31 43.49 -4.97 25.23
CA ASP A 31 44.27 -5.54 24.13
C ASP A 31 43.63 -6.82 23.57
N PHE A 32 42.99 -7.65 24.40
CA PHE A 32 42.20 -8.81 23.92
C PHE A 32 40.88 -8.38 23.26
N LEU A 33 40.21 -7.34 23.76
CA LEU A 33 39.01 -6.79 23.14
C LEU A 33 39.32 -6.08 21.81
N SER A 34 40.41 -5.30 21.74
CA SER A 34 40.82 -4.60 20.51
C SER A 34 41.23 -5.57 19.39
N LYS A 35 41.89 -6.68 19.74
CA LYS A 35 42.25 -7.78 18.83
C LYS A 35 41.09 -8.73 18.53
N LYS A 36 39.89 -8.50 19.10
CA LYS A 36 38.68 -9.33 18.96
C LYS A 36 38.87 -10.81 19.34
N HIS A 37 39.54 -11.07 20.45
CA HIS A 37 39.64 -12.41 21.06
C HIS A 37 38.35 -12.85 21.79
N PHE A 38 37.29 -12.03 21.76
CA PHE A 38 35.99 -12.32 22.36
C PHE A 38 34.87 -11.93 21.39
N ASP A 39 34.02 -12.88 20.99
CA ASP A 39 32.84 -12.61 20.14
C ASP A 39 31.65 -12.04 20.91
N LEU A 40 31.61 -12.24 22.24
CA LEU A 40 30.50 -11.87 23.12
C LEU A 40 30.98 -11.68 24.56
N VAL A 41 30.58 -10.58 25.19
CA VAL A 41 30.75 -10.33 26.62
C VAL A 41 29.40 -10.46 27.33
N ILE A 42 29.36 -11.20 28.44
CA ILE A 42 28.19 -11.28 29.33
C ILE A 42 28.60 -10.74 30.71
N ASN A 43 28.04 -9.60 31.11
CA ASN A 43 28.44 -8.87 32.32
C ASN A 43 27.20 -8.54 33.19
N LEU A 44 26.92 -9.42 34.15
CA LEU A 44 25.66 -9.43 34.90
C LEU A 44 25.80 -8.78 36.30
N PRO A 45 24.79 -8.04 36.79
CA PRO A 45 24.81 -7.46 38.13
C PRO A 45 24.67 -8.54 39.23
N MET A 46 25.47 -8.40 40.30
CA MET A 46 25.43 -9.30 41.45
C MET A 46 24.12 -9.18 42.25
N ARG A 47 23.54 -10.32 42.62
CA ARG A 47 22.17 -10.44 43.13
C ARG A 47 21.90 -9.80 44.50
N ASN A 48 22.95 -9.54 45.28
CA ASN A 48 22.86 -9.02 46.65
C ASN A 48 23.27 -7.53 46.78
N GLY A 49 23.55 -6.84 45.67
CA GLY A 49 23.81 -5.40 45.66
C GLY A 49 22.52 -4.60 45.84
N GLY A 50 22.23 -4.19 47.08
CA GLY A 50 21.06 -3.38 47.41
C GLY A 50 21.03 -2.03 46.66
N ALA A 51 19.83 -1.51 46.41
CA ALA A 51 19.64 -0.34 45.55
C ALA A 51 20.10 0.97 46.20
N ARG A 52 21.35 1.40 45.94
CA ARG A 52 21.80 2.80 45.74
C ARG A 52 23.32 2.92 45.61
N ARG A 53 23.78 3.63 44.57
CA ARG A 53 24.62 4.84 44.74
C ARG A 53 24.54 5.71 43.50
N VAL A 54 24.52 7.02 43.71
CA VAL A 54 24.72 8.04 42.69
C VAL A 54 26.17 8.53 42.85
N SER A 55 26.80 8.92 41.73
CA SER A 55 28.15 9.48 41.58
C SER A 55 29.39 8.61 41.93
N ASN A 56 30.44 8.87 41.15
CA ASN A 56 31.88 8.74 41.44
C ASN A 56 32.56 7.36 41.69
N PHE A 57 31.95 6.20 41.42
CA PHE A 57 32.69 4.92 41.39
C PHE A 57 32.53 4.12 40.09
N MET A 58 33.56 4.13 39.24
CA MET A 58 33.69 3.25 38.06
C MET A 58 34.10 1.84 38.48
N THR A 59 33.12 1.01 38.87
CA THR A 59 33.32 -0.41 39.21
C THR A 59 33.92 -1.20 38.05
N HIS A 60 34.63 -2.31 38.33
CA HIS A 60 35.23 -3.16 37.28
C HIS A 60 34.19 -3.63 36.26
N GLY A 61 33.01 -4.06 36.71
CA GLY A 61 31.88 -4.40 35.83
C GLY A 61 31.38 -3.23 34.97
N TYR A 62 31.50 -1.96 35.41
CA TYR A 62 31.26 -0.80 34.54
C TYR A 62 32.40 -0.61 33.53
N ARG A 63 33.67 -0.71 33.96
CA ARG A 63 34.85 -0.58 33.08
C ARG A 63 34.83 -1.61 31.96
N THR A 64 34.61 -2.89 32.26
CA THR A 64 34.52 -3.97 31.26
C THR A 64 33.37 -3.76 30.27
N ARG A 65 32.19 -3.33 30.74
CA ARG A 65 31.06 -3.00 29.85
C ARG A 65 31.39 -1.84 28.92
N ARG A 66 32.07 -0.81 29.43
CA ARG A 66 32.48 0.34 28.62
C ARG A 66 33.52 -0.04 27.57
N LEU A 67 34.57 -0.80 27.94
CA LEU A 67 35.57 -1.33 27.00
C LEU A 67 34.96 -2.23 25.91
N ALA A 68 33.99 -3.09 26.25
CA ALA A 68 33.30 -3.91 25.26
C ALA A 68 32.54 -3.05 24.22
N VAL A 69 31.87 -1.99 24.67
CA VAL A 69 31.21 -1.01 23.78
C VAL A 69 32.24 -0.24 22.93
N ASP A 70 33.32 0.26 23.54
CA ASP A 70 34.36 1.04 22.84
C ASP A 70 35.09 0.23 21.76
N TYR A 71 35.27 -1.08 21.95
CA TYR A 71 35.82 -1.99 20.94
C TYR A 71 34.77 -2.70 20.06
N SER A 72 33.50 -2.30 20.15
CA SER A 72 32.39 -2.86 19.36
C SER A 72 32.21 -4.39 19.49
N VAL A 73 32.44 -4.92 20.70
CA VAL A 73 32.19 -6.33 21.04
C VAL A 73 30.77 -6.46 21.62
N PRO A 74 29.92 -7.37 21.10
CA PRO A 74 28.57 -7.60 21.60
C PRO A 74 28.51 -7.82 23.12
N LEU A 75 27.51 -7.21 23.77
CA LEU A 75 27.41 -7.16 25.23
C LEU A 75 26.00 -7.49 25.74
N VAL A 76 25.90 -8.44 26.68
CA VAL A 76 24.65 -8.76 27.39
C VAL A 76 24.78 -8.45 28.88
N THR A 77 23.84 -7.68 29.43
CA THR A 77 23.86 -7.20 30.82
C THR A 77 22.68 -7.67 31.68
N ASP A 78 21.57 -8.10 31.07
CA ASP A 78 20.43 -8.66 31.78
C ASP A 78 20.50 -10.19 31.93
N VAL A 79 20.15 -10.68 33.12
CA VAL A 79 20.24 -12.10 33.50
C VAL A 79 19.16 -12.97 32.85
N LYS A 80 18.01 -12.42 32.43
CA LYS A 80 17.01 -13.16 31.66
C LYS A 80 17.44 -13.24 30.19
N CYS A 81 17.91 -12.14 29.61
CA CYS A 81 18.45 -12.11 28.25
C CYS A 81 19.64 -13.06 28.09
N ALA A 82 20.59 -13.08 29.03
CA ALA A 82 21.69 -14.04 29.02
C ALA A 82 21.22 -15.50 29.09
N LYS A 83 20.23 -15.79 29.95
CA LYS A 83 19.64 -17.15 30.05
C LYS A 83 18.90 -17.56 28.77
N LEU A 84 18.12 -16.67 28.17
CA LEU A 84 17.40 -16.91 26.92
C LEU A 84 18.37 -17.11 25.75
N LEU A 85 19.48 -16.35 25.70
CA LEU A 85 20.52 -16.51 24.69
C LEU A 85 21.24 -17.87 24.83
N VAL A 86 21.64 -18.26 26.05
CA VAL A 86 22.29 -19.55 26.31
C VAL A 86 21.34 -20.73 26.01
N ASP A 87 20.07 -20.62 26.39
CA ASP A 87 19.03 -21.60 26.08
C ASP A 87 18.77 -21.70 24.56
N ALA A 88 18.72 -20.57 23.84
CA ALA A 88 18.58 -20.54 22.39
C ALA A 88 19.79 -21.17 21.68
N ILE A 89 21.03 -20.80 22.04
CA ILE A 89 22.26 -21.40 21.48
C ILE A 89 22.30 -22.91 21.74
N SER A 90 21.90 -23.35 22.93
CA SER A 90 21.82 -24.78 23.28
C SER A 90 20.78 -25.51 22.43
N LYS A 91 19.59 -24.93 22.22
CA LYS A 91 18.52 -25.49 21.37
C LYS A 91 18.86 -25.50 19.88
N LEU A 92 19.66 -24.55 19.42
CA LEU A 92 20.14 -24.46 18.03
C LEU A 92 21.34 -25.38 17.75
N GLY A 93 22.03 -25.86 18.79
CA GLY A 93 23.10 -26.86 18.65
C GLY A 93 24.26 -26.40 17.76
N GLY A 94 24.64 -25.12 17.86
CA GLY A 94 25.72 -24.52 17.05
C GLY A 94 25.30 -24.13 15.63
N LYS A 95 24.05 -24.36 15.21
CA LYS A 95 23.54 -23.95 13.89
C LYS A 95 23.05 -22.50 13.94
N ALA A 96 23.43 -21.68 12.95
CA ALA A 96 22.87 -20.35 12.82
C ALA A 96 21.33 -20.41 12.65
N PRO A 97 20.56 -19.60 13.39
CA PRO A 97 19.11 -19.58 13.24
C PRO A 97 18.71 -19.02 11.88
N ARG A 98 17.70 -19.62 11.25
CA ARG A 98 17.06 -19.02 10.07
C ARG A 98 16.23 -17.81 10.51
N MET A 99 16.88 -16.64 10.54
CA MET A 99 16.26 -15.33 10.72
C MET A 99 15.11 -15.15 9.72
N LYS A 100 14.02 -14.49 10.13
CA LYS A 100 13.01 -14.01 9.18
C LYS A 100 13.50 -12.73 8.53
N THR A 101 13.44 -12.69 7.21
CA THR A 101 14.20 -11.77 6.35
C THR A 101 13.62 -10.36 6.20
N HIS A 102 12.79 -9.90 7.14
CA HIS A 102 12.08 -8.61 7.03
C HIS A 102 12.25 -7.64 8.21
N THR A 103 12.94 -8.04 9.29
CA THR A 103 13.29 -7.16 10.42
C THR A 103 14.58 -7.67 11.05
N ASP A 104 15.64 -6.88 10.92
CA ASP A 104 17.01 -7.14 11.38
C ASP A 104 17.27 -6.49 12.75
N CYS A 105 16.75 -5.29 12.98
CA CYS A 105 16.94 -4.50 14.19
C CYS A 105 15.66 -3.77 14.64
N LEU A 106 15.74 -3.15 15.82
CA LEU A 106 14.78 -2.15 16.31
C LEU A 106 15.59 -0.94 16.81
N SER A 107 15.36 0.22 16.22
CA SER A 107 16.10 1.46 16.46
C SER A 107 15.23 2.51 17.15
N SER A 108 15.86 3.49 17.80
CA SER A 108 15.18 4.66 18.40
C SER A 108 14.91 5.78 17.39
N ARG A 109 15.29 5.60 16.11
CA ARG A 109 15.10 6.57 15.02
C ARG A 109 13.69 6.45 14.40
N ARG A 110 13.15 7.55 13.87
CA ARG A 110 11.83 7.60 13.23
C ARG A 110 11.88 7.01 11.81
N MET A 111 11.74 5.69 11.74
CA MET A 111 11.44 5.01 10.48
C MET A 111 10.01 5.30 10.03
N ILE A 112 9.82 5.74 8.78
CA ILE A 112 8.49 5.87 8.18
C ILE A 112 8.38 5.08 6.87
N LYS A 113 7.14 4.69 6.52
CA LYS A 113 6.80 3.94 5.32
C LYS A 113 6.08 4.86 4.33
N LEU A 114 6.64 4.96 3.12
CA LEU A 114 6.22 5.84 2.03
C LEU A 114 5.80 5.00 0.80
N PRO A 115 5.02 5.55 -0.14
CA PRO A 115 4.78 4.89 -1.42
C PRO A 115 6.09 4.71 -2.20
N GLY A 116 6.08 3.81 -3.19
CA GLY A 116 7.13 3.78 -4.21
C GLY A 116 7.09 5.04 -5.07
N PHE A 117 8.17 5.82 -5.07
CA PHE A 117 8.20 7.11 -5.78
C PHE A 117 8.41 6.96 -7.29
N ILE A 118 7.99 7.97 -8.04
CA ILE A 118 7.93 7.96 -9.50
C ILE A 118 8.75 9.13 -10.04
N ASP A 119 9.82 8.83 -10.78
CA ASP A 119 10.57 9.86 -11.51
C ASP A 119 10.17 9.86 -12.99
N ILE A 120 9.69 11.00 -13.45
CA ILE A 120 9.17 11.20 -14.81
C ILE A 120 10.22 11.75 -15.79
N HIS A 121 11.45 12.04 -15.34
CA HIS A 121 12.51 12.63 -16.18
C HIS A 121 13.89 12.00 -15.93
N VAL A 122 14.16 10.89 -16.62
CA VAL A 122 15.39 10.10 -16.43
C VAL A 122 16.07 9.81 -17.76
N HIS A 123 17.39 10.03 -17.88
CA HIS A 123 18.17 9.66 -19.06
C HIS A 123 18.99 8.39 -18.81
N ALA A 124 18.43 7.22 -19.14
CA ALA A 124 19.07 5.92 -18.92
C ALA A 124 20.27 5.61 -19.86
N ARG A 125 20.52 6.46 -20.87
CA ARG A 125 21.64 6.42 -21.86
C ARG A 125 21.78 5.16 -22.73
N ASP A 126 20.99 4.12 -22.48
CA ASP A 126 20.89 2.88 -23.24
C ASP A 126 19.62 2.93 -24.14
N PRO A 127 19.71 2.70 -25.47
CA PRO A 127 20.89 2.31 -26.25
C PRO A 127 21.93 3.42 -26.46
N GLY A 128 23.18 2.97 -26.61
CA GLY A 128 24.24 3.72 -27.29
C GLY A 128 25.36 4.24 -26.41
N ALA A 129 25.04 4.79 -25.24
CA ALA A 129 26.00 5.47 -24.35
C ALA A 129 26.11 4.78 -22.98
N THR A 130 26.21 3.45 -23.02
CA THR A 130 26.15 2.55 -21.84
C THR A 130 27.28 2.77 -20.83
N GLU A 131 28.35 3.45 -21.22
CA GLU A 131 29.47 3.87 -20.37
C GLU A 131 29.06 4.98 -19.37
N LYS A 132 28.13 5.86 -19.75
CA LYS A 132 27.63 6.97 -18.91
C LYS A 132 26.61 6.49 -17.90
N GLU A 133 25.75 5.57 -18.32
CA GLU A 133 24.73 4.85 -17.54
C GLU A 133 24.14 3.73 -18.42
N ASP A 134 23.57 2.67 -17.85
CA ASP A 134 22.66 1.76 -18.57
C ASP A 134 21.37 1.53 -17.77
N PHE A 135 20.38 0.81 -18.30
CA PHE A 135 19.15 0.54 -17.54
C PHE A 135 19.39 -0.19 -16.22
N ALA A 136 20.43 -1.02 -16.09
CA ALA A 136 20.72 -1.80 -14.89
C ALA A 136 21.45 -1.01 -13.79
N SER A 137 22.24 0.02 -14.15
CA SER A 137 22.84 0.96 -13.19
C SER A 137 21.92 2.15 -12.90
N CYS A 138 21.20 2.66 -13.91
CA CYS A 138 20.20 3.72 -13.75
C CYS A 138 19.08 3.29 -12.80
N THR A 139 18.50 2.10 -12.98
CA THR A 139 17.44 1.63 -12.07
C THR A 139 17.96 1.16 -10.71
N ALA A 140 19.25 0.82 -10.58
CA ALA A 140 19.88 0.63 -9.27
C ALA A 140 19.99 1.97 -8.51
N ALA A 141 20.41 3.03 -9.19
CA ALA A 141 20.43 4.39 -8.67
C ALA A 141 19.02 4.89 -8.30
N ALA A 142 18.01 4.56 -9.12
CA ALA A 142 16.60 4.85 -8.82
C ALA A 142 16.14 4.17 -7.52
N LEU A 143 16.35 2.86 -7.38
CA LEU A 143 15.98 2.10 -6.18
C LEU A 143 16.69 2.62 -4.91
N ALA A 144 17.98 2.94 -4.99
CA ALA A 144 18.70 3.55 -3.87
C ALA A 144 18.18 4.96 -3.51
N GLY A 145 17.61 5.67 -4.49
CA GLY A 145 16.87 6.91 -4.31
C GLY A 145 15.42 6.78 -3.82
N GLY A 146 14.91 5.55 -3.59
CA GLY A 146 13.51 5.31 -3.24
C GLY A 146 12.54 5.34 -4.43
N ILE A 147 13.04 5.38 -5.65
CA ILE A 147 12.25 5.47 -6.89
C ILE A 147 11.97 4.07 -7.41
N THR A 148 10.69 3.74 -7.59
CA THR A 148 10.22 2.41 -8.02
C THR A 148 9.63 2.40 -9.42
N ILE A 149 9.43 3.58 -10.03
CA ILE A 149 9.10 3.75 -11.45
C ILE A 149 9.96 4.87 -12.04
N ILE A 150 10.58 4.63 -13.22
CA ILE A 150 11.22 5.67 -14.03
C ILE A 150 10.53 5.86 -15.40
N CYS A 151 10.49 7.09 -15.91
CA CYS A 151 10.15 7.36 -17.31
C CYS A 151 11.42 7.80 -18.07
N ALA A 152 11.92 6.92 -18.94
CA ALA A 152 13.19 7.12 -19.63
C ALA A 152 13.04 7.98 -20.90
N MET A 153 13.88 9.02 -21.01
CA MET A 153 13.86 10.01 -22.08
C MET A 153 14.50 9.51 -23.40
N PRO A 154 14.05 10.02 -24.57
CA PRO A 154 14.29 9.38 -25.87
C PRO A 154 15.58 9.80 -26.59
N ASN A 155 16.39 10.70 -26.02
CA ASN A 155 17.66 11.18 -26.58
C ASN A 155 18.83 10.20 -26.32
N THR A 156 18.60 8.93 -26.63
CA THR A 156 19.57 7.83 -26.70
C THR A 156 20.32 7.84 -28.05
N ASN A 157 21.15 6.83 -28.32
CA ASN A 157 21.80 6.64 -29.63
C ASN A 157 21.65 5.18 -30.13
N PRO A 158 20.74 4.87 -31.08
CA PRO A 158 19.84 5.79 -31.78
C PRO A 158 18.82 6.43 -30.83
N ALA A 159 18.33 7.61 -31.20
CA ALA A 159 17.24 8.27 -30.49
C ALA A 159 15.92 7.54 -30.73
N VAL A 160 15.07 7.46 -29.70
CA VAL A 160 13.76 6.78 -29.78
C VAL A 160 12.75 7.69 -30.47
N VAL A 161 12.55 7.51 -31.78
CA VAL A 161 11.68 8.35 -32.63
C VAL A 161 10.71 7.56 -33.52
N ASP A 162 10.86 6.25 -33.61
CA ASP A 162 10.08 5.37 -34.50
C ASP A 162 9.88 3.99 -33.87
N HIS A 163 9.12 3.11 -34.53
CA HIS A 163 8.84 1.76 -34.02
C HIS A 163 10.10 0.91 -33.82
N GLN A 164 11.15 1.09 -34.64
CA GLN A 164 12.37 0.29 -34.58
C GLN A 164 13.25 0.70 -33.39
N SER A 165 13.51 2.00 -33.25
CA SER A 165 14.25 2.59 -32.12
C SER A 165 13.50 2.39 -30.80
N PHE A 166 12.17 2.48 -30.79
CA PHE A 166 11.35 2.18 -29.61
C PHE A 166 11.41 0.69 -29.23
N ALA A 167 11.38 -0.23 -30.20
CA ALA A 167 11.56 -1.66 -29.94
C ALA A 167 12.94 -1.99 -29.35
N ILE A 168 14.01 -1.39 -29.89
CA ILE A 168 15.38 -1.56 -29.37
C ILE A 168 15.47 -1.04 -27.93
N ALA A 169 14.99 0.17 -27.64
CA ALA A 169 15.03 0.72 -26.29
C ALA A 169 14.17 -0.11 -25.31
N LYS A 170 13.04 -0.67 -25.77
CA LYS A 170 12.22 -1.59 -24.97
C LYS A 170 12.93 -2.90 -24.66
N GLU A 171 13.64 -3.50 -25.63
CA GLU A 171 14.44 -4.71 -25.39
C GLU A 171 15.54 -4.44 -24.35
N ARG A 172 16.27 -3.31 -24.48
CA ARG A 172 17.29 -2.89 -23.52
C ARG A 172 16.73 -2.69 -22.12
N ALA A 173 15.59 -2.01 -22.00
CA ALA A 173 14.91 -1.80 -20.73
C ALA A 173 14.44 -3.13 -20.11
N ALA A 174 13.88 -4.05 -20.90
CA ALA A 174 13.42 -5.35 -20.43
C ALA A 174 14.54 -6.27 -19.95
N LEU A 175 15.76 -6.13 -20.49
CA LEU A 175 16.95 -6.88 -20.06
C LEU A 175 17.67 -6.21 -18.87
N GLY A 176 17.68 -4.88 -18.81
CA GLY A 176 18.45 -4.12 -17.83
C GLY A 176 17.69 -3.71 -16.56
N ALA A 177 16.42 -3.34 -16.66
CA ALA A 177 15.72 -2.62 -15.60
C ALA A 177 15.51 -3.45 -14.32
N ARG A 178 15.72 -2.82 -13.16
CA ARG A 178 15.51 -3.38 -11.82
C ARG A 178 14.26 -2.84 -11.12
N CYS A 179 13.86 -1.61 -11.46
CA CYS A 179 12.56 -1.05 -11.12
C CYS A 179 11.68 -0.91 -12.37
N ASP A 180 10.39 -0.68 -12.19
CA ASP A 180 9.44 -0.63 -13.31
C ASP A 180 9.65 0.66 -14.12
N TYR A 181 9.22 0.66 -15.38
CA TYR A 181 9.56 1.76 -16.29
C TYR A 181 8.51 2.02 -17.37
N ALA A 182 8.58 3.22 -17.94
CA ALA A 182 8.02 3.55 -19.25
C ALA A 182 9.07 4.27 -20.11
N LEU A 183 8.92 4.23 -21.43
CA LEU A 183 9.82 4.90 -22.37
C LEU A 183 9.10 6.04 -23.08
N PHE A 184 9.70 7.22 -23.14
CA PHE A 184 9.19 8.31 -23.99
C PHE A 184 9.43 8.02 -25.47
N LEU A 185 8.58 8.60 -26.32
CA LEU A 185 8.92 8.83 -27.73
C LEU A 185 9.49 10.25 -27.87
N GLY A 186 10.48 10.43 -28.72
CA GLY A 186 11.02 11.74 -29.11
C GLY A 186 10.29 12.30 -30.33
N ALA A 187 9.95 13.58 -30.30
CA ALA A 187 9.47 14.30 -31.47
C ALA A 187 10.66 14.67 -32.39
N SER A 188 10.54 14.41 -33.69
CA SER A 188 11.50 14.77 -34.74
C SER A 188 10.88 15.67 -35.81
N SER A 189 11.68 16.07 -36.80
CA SER A 189 11.26 16.79 -38.01
C SER A 189 10.17 16.07 -38.81
N GLU A 190 10.12 14.74 -38.76
CA GLU A 190 9.42 13.91 -39.73
C GLU A 190 8.42 12.92 -39.12
N ASN A 191 8.59 12.52 -37.86
CA ASN A 191 7.79 11.42 -37.26
C ASN A 191 6.38 11.82 -36.78
N TYR A 192 5.90 13.03 -37.05
CA TYR A 192 4.57 13.51 -36.60
C TYR A 192 3.39 12.72 -37.18
N THR A 193 3.59 11.97 -38.27
CA THR A 193 2.59 11.05 -38.84
C THR A 193 2.58 9.67 -38.16
N VAL A 194 3.72 9.18 -37.68
CA VAL A 194 3.90 7.83 -37.11
C VAL A 194 3.81 7.84 -35.58
N SER A 195 4.17 8.95 -34.93
CA SER A 195 4.11 9.09 -33.47
C SER A 195 2.76 8.73 -32.82
N PRO A 196 1.57 8.98 -33.43
CA PRO A 196 0.29 8.61 -32.82
C PRO A 196 0.11 7.10 -32.65
N GLU A 197 0.73 6.26 -33.49
CA GLU A 197 0.66 4.80 -33.43
C GLU A 197 1.40 4.24 -32.20
N ILE A 198 2.49 4.91 -31.81
CA ILE A 198 3.37 4.53 -30.70
C ILE A 198 2.82 5.08 -29.35
N ALA A 199 1.93 6.07 -29.38
CA ALA A 199 1.40 6.72 -28.18
C ALA A 199 0.82 5.76 -27.11
N PRO A 200 0.12 4.65 -27.46
CA PRO A 200 -0.33 3.65 -26.48
C PRO A 200 0.78 2.83 -25.81
N LEU A 201 2.00 2.89 -26.34
CA LEU A 201 3.19 2.18 -25.84
C LEU A 201 4.07 3.08 -24.96
N ALA A 202 4.04 4.39 -25.17
CA ALA A 202 4.97 5.35 -24.59
C ALA A 202 4.53 5.92 -23.22
N ALA A 203 5.50 6.44 -22.45
CA ALA A 203 5.26 7.33 -21.31
C ALA A 203 4.47 8.57 -21.77
N GLY A 204 4.95 9.20 -22.84
CA GLY A 204 4.40 10.35 -23.54
C GLY A 204 5.28 10.69 -24.76
N LEU A 205 5.00 11.83 -25.41
CA LEU A 205 5.89 12.43 -26.41
C LEU A 205 6.73 13.52 -25.75
N LYS A 206 8.06 13.50 -25.96
CA LYS A 206 8.99 14.54 -25.51
C LYS A 206 9.46 15.36 -26.70
N MET A 207 9.23 16.67 -26.64
CA MET A 207 9.74 17.64 -27.61
C MET A 207 10.92 18.41 -27.00
N TYR A 208 11.96 18.67 -27.80
CA TYR A 208 13.12 19.49 -27.41
C TYR A 208 13.10 20.79 -28.21
N LEU A 209 12.76 21.90 -27.54
CA LEU A 209 12.47 23.18 -28.19
C LEU A 209 13.59 24.23 -28.03
N ASN A 210 14.56 23.95 -27.15
CA ASN A 210 15.73 24.77 -26.87
C ASN A 210 17.04 23.98 -27.09
N GLU A 211 18.17 24.63 -26.85
CA GLU A 211 19.49 24.05 -27.10
C GLU A 211 19.94 23.15 -25.95
N THR A 212 19.92 21.84 -26.20
CA THR A 212 20.45 20.81 -25.32
C THR A 212 21.19 19.75 -26.12
N PHE A 213 21.85 18.81 -25.44
CA PHE A 213 22.73 17.79 -26.04
C PHE A 213 21.89 16.66 -26.67
N THR A 214 21.23 16.96 -27.79
CA THR A 214 20.32 16.04 -28.50
C THR A 214 20.32 16.31 -30.01
N THR A 215 20.05 15.26 -30.79
CA THR A 215 19.73 15.34 -32.23
C THR A 215 18.27 15.77 -32.49
N LEU A 216 17.43 15.86 -31.45
CA LEU A 216 15.98 16.05 -31.55
C LEU A 216 15.50 17.52 -31.42
N LYS A 217 16.39 18.50 -31.59
CA LYS A 217 16.03 19.93 -31.47
C LYS A 217 15.07 20.35 -32.59
N LEU A 218 13.83 20.68 -32.25
CA LEU A 218 12.83 21.16 -33.19
C LEU A 218 12.93 22.69 -33.33
N THR A 219 13.43 23.19 -34.47
CA THR A 219 13.59 24.63 -34.72
C THR A 219 12.40 25.29 -35.42
N ASP A 220 11.55 24.52 -36.11
CA ASP A 220 10.41 25.04 -36.87
C ASP A 220 9.08 24.89 -36.10
N LEU A 221 8.41 26.02 -35.87
CA LEU A 221 7.09 26.12 -35.25
C LEU A 221 6.02 25.35 -36.05
N SER A 222 6.15 25.20 -37.37
CA SER A 222 5.21 24.40 -38.17
C SER A 222 5.26 22.91 -37.80
N ILE A 223 6.44 22.39 -37.45
CA ILE A 223 6.62 21.04 -36.93
C ILE A 223 6.07 20.93 -35.50
N TRP A 224 6.17 21.99 -34.69
CA TRP A 224 5.57 21.99 -33.35
C TRP A 224 4.05 21.87 -33.44
N VAL A 225 3.41 22.69 -34.29
CA VAL A 225 1.96 22.65 -34.57
C VAL A 225 1.53 21.25 -35.03
N LYS A 226 2.24 20.64 -35.99
CA LYS A 226 1.93 19.28 -36.47
C LYS A 226 1.93 18.22 -35.35
N HIS A 227 2.90 18.26 -34.43
CA HIS A 227 2.92 17.36 -33.26
C HIS A 227 1.81 17.69 -32.25
N PHE A 228 1.46 18.97 -32.09
CA PHE A 228 0.33 19.39 -31.25
C PHE A 228 -1.03 18.93 -31.79
N GLU A 229 -1.16 18.80 -33.12
CA GLU A 229 -2.36 18.33 -33.80
C GLU A 229 -2.43 16.79 -33.87
N SER A 230 -1.33 16.10 -34.21
CA SER A 230 -1.34 14.66 -34.44
C SER A 230 -1.27 13.81 -33.16
N TRP A 231 -0.49 14.23 -32.16
CA TRP A 231 -0.30 13.41 -30.96
C TRP A 231 -1.59 13.33 -30.12
N PRO A 232 -2.15 12.13 -29.83
CA PRO A 232 -3.49 12.04 -29.23
C PRO A 232 -3.58 12.72 -27.86
N LYS A 233 -4.63 13.54 -27.67
CA LYS A 233 -4.78 14.42 -26.49
C LYS A 233 -4.88 13.69 -25.14
N ASN A 234 -5.11 12.38 -25.16
CA ASN A 234 -5.20 11.52 -23.98
C ASN A 234 -3.85 10.92 -23.53
N TYR A 235 -2.74 11.22 -24.22
CA TYR A 235 -1.39 10.83 -23.83
C TYR A 235 -0.52 12.07 -23.53
N PRO A 236 0.39 12.02 -22.53
CA PRO A 236 1.20 13.17 -22.16
C PRO A 236 2.04 13.74 -23.30
N LEU A 237 2.16 15.06 -23.33
CA LEU A 237 3.05 15.82 -24.19
C LEU A 237 3.97 16.67 -23.31
N CYS A 238 5.25 16.35 -23.29
CA CYS A 238 6.26 16.97 -22.43
C CYS A 238 7.20 17.83 -23.28
N VAL A 239 7.51 19.04 -22.82
CA VAL A 239 8.42 19.95 -23.52
C VAL A 239 9.65 20.27 -22.68
N HIS A 240 10.84 20.15 -23.27
CA HIS A 240 12.00 20.93 -22.82
C HIS A 240 11.86 22.32 -23.43
N ALA A 241 11.41 23.28 -22.61
CA ALA A 241 11.15 24.67 -22.98
C ALA A 241 11.76 25.61 -21.93
N GLU A 242 12.50 26.64 -22.37
CA GLU A 242 13.16 27.62 -21.50
C GLU A 242 12.70 29.06 -21.83
N GLY A 243 12.46 29.86 -20.79
CA GLY A 243 12.11 31.29 -20.88
C GLY A 243 10.95 31.59 -21.84
N GLN A 244 11.20 32.39 -22.88
CA GLN A 244 10.20 32.76 -23.90
C GLN A 244 9.60 31.55 -24.62
N THR A 245 10.32 30.44 -24.72
CA THR A 245 9.81 29.20 -25.34
C THR A 245 8.65 28.60 -24.55
N THR A 246 8.68 28.74 -23.23
CA THR A 246 7.56 28.35 -22.35
C THR A 246 6.31 29.15 -22.67
N ALA A 247 6.43 30.46 -22.93
CA ALA A 247 5.30 31.31 -23.35
C ALA A 247 4.71 30.85 -24.70
N ALA A 248 5.55 30.53 -25.68
CA ALA A 248 5.13 30.04 -26.99
C ALA A 248 4.39 28.69 -26.90
N VAL A 249 4.88 27.76 -26.08
CA VAL A 249 4.22 26.47 -25.84
C VAL A 249 2.85 26.65 -25.16
N LEU A 250 2.75 27.52 -24.16
CA LEU A 250 1.48 27.77 -23.46
C LEU A 250 0.43 28.38 -24.39
N LEU A 251 0.85 29.23 -25.34
CA LEU A 251 -0.01 29.72 -26.40
C LEU A 251 -0.49 28.59 -27.32
N LEU A 252 0.40 27.69 -27.79
CA LEU A 252 0.01 26.52 -28.58
C LEU A 252 -0.95 25.58 -27.83
N ALA A 253 -0.69 25.30 -26.55
CA ALA A 253 -1.53 24.43 -25.72
C ALA A 253 -2.95 24.99 -25.55
N SER A 254 -3.06 26.33 -25.43
CA SER A 254 -4.32 27.06 -25.42
C SER A 254 -5.03 27.01 -26.78
N LEU A 255 -4.34 27.37 -27.88
CA LEU A 255 -4.90 27.41 -29.23
C LEU A 255 -5.40 26.04 -29.71
N HIS A 256 -4.64 24.97 -29.48
CA HIS A 256 -5.04 23.61 -29.82
C HIS A 256 -5.95 22.96 -28.76
N ASN A 257 -6.28 23.66 -27.66
CA ASN A 257 -7.04 23.18 -26.50
C ASN A 257 -6.62 21.76 -26.08
N ARG A 258 -5.39 21.63 -25.58
CA ARG A 258 -4.81 20.33 -25.17
C ARG A 258 -3.90 20.45 -23.94
N PRO A 259 -3.77 19.39 -23.13
CA PRO A 259 -2.78 19.36 -22.06
C PRO A 259 -1.33 19.43 -22.57
N VAL A 260 -0.48 20.06 -21.77
CA VAL A 260 0.99 20.05 -21.92
C VAL A 260 1.68 19.98 -20.55
N HIS A 261 2.86 19.37 -20.51
CA HIS A 261 3.74 19.32 -19.36
C HIS A 261 5.06 20.04 -19.65
N VAL A 262 5.40 21.07 -18.87
CA VAL A 262 6.67 21.79 -19.00
C VAL A 262 7.71 21.13 -18.11
N CYS A 263 8.78 20.61 -18.73
CA CYS A 263 9.86 19.97 -18.00
C CYS A 263 10.69 20.98 -17.18
N HIS A 264 11.36 20.47 -16.13
CA HIS A 264 12.46 21.10 -15.37
C HIS A 264 12.39 22.65 -15.28
N VAL A 265 11.30 23.19 -14.71
CA VAL A 265 11.13 24.65 -14.58
C VAL A 265 12.18 25.21 -13.62
N ALA A 266 12.92 26.23 -14.05
CA ALA A 266 14.14 26.68 -13.38
C ALA A 266 14.15 28.18 -13.04
N ARG A 267 13.33 28.99 -13.71
CA ARG A 267 13.31 30.45 -13.59
C ARG A 267 12.03 30.99 -12.95
N LYS A 268 12.15 32.15 -12.31
CA LYS A 268 11.04 33.01 -11.85
C LYS A 268 10.07 33.35 -12.97
N GLU A 269 10.57 33.73 -14.15
CA GLU A 269 9.73 34.05 -15.31
C GLU A 269 8.88 32.85 -15.78
N GLU A 270 9.45 31.64 -15.73
CA GLU A 270 8.80 30.40 -16.16
C GLU A 270 7.69 29.99 -15.18
N ILE A 271 7.98 29.96 -13.87
CA ILE A 271 6.96 29.58 -12.88
C ILE A 271 5.85 30.64 -12.77
N GLN A 272 6.16 31.93 -12.97
CA GLN A 272 5.17 33.01 -13.01
C GLN A 272 4.25 32.93 -14.24
N ILE A 273 4.78 32.64 -15.44
CA ILE A 273 3.90 32.51 -16.62
C ILE A 273 3.08 31.21 -16.59
N ILE A 274 3.62 30.11 -16.05
CA ILE A 274 2.87 28.87 -15.83
C ILE A 274 1.75 29.10 -14.81
N ARG A 275 2.02 29.82 -13.72
CA ARG A 275 1.01 30.25 -12.75
C ARG A 275 -0.11 31.07 -13.42
N ALA A 276 0.24 32.11 -14.17
CA ALA A 276 -0.73 32.95 -14.87
C ALA A 276 -1.53 32.18 -15.95
N ALA A 277 -0.96 31.10 -16.51
CA ALA A 277 -1.67 30.21 -17.42
C ALA A 277 -2.66 29.28 -16.68
N LYS A 278 -2.27 28.70 -15.52
CA LYS A 278 -3.18 27.94 -14.65
C LYS A 278 -4.34 28.79 -14.12
N GLU A 279 -4.04 30.02 -13.67
CA GLU A 279 -5.04 30.98 -13.20
C GLU A 279 -6.04 31.38 -14.31
N LYS A 280 -5.66 31.25 -15.59
CA LYS A 280 -6.53 31.44 -16.77
C LYS A 280 -7.17 30.14 -17.29
N GLY A 281 -7.01 29.01 -16.60
CA GLY A 281 -7.60 27.72 -16.97
C GLY A 281 -6.90 26.98 -18.13
N VAL A 282 -5.69 27.39 -18.51
CA VAL A 282 -4.88 26.64 -19.50
C VAL A 282 -4.46 25.30 -18.89
N ALA A 283 -4.58 24.22 -19.65
CA ALA A 283 -4.24 22.86 -19.23
C ALA A 283 -2.71 22.60 -19.20
N VAL A 284 -1.97 23.38 -18.41
CA VAL A 284 -0.54 23.20 -18.16
C VAL A 284 -0.30 22.43 -16.86
N THR A 285 0.69 21.54 -16.88
CA THR A 285 1.39 21.06 -15.68
C THR A 285 2.90 21.28 -15.82
N CYS A 286 3.66 21.20 -14.72
CA CYS A 286 5.11 21.31 -14.74
C CYS A 286 5.80 20.51 -13.62
N GLU A 287 7.06 20.17 -13.87
CA GLU A 287 7.98 19.60 -12.89
C GLU A 287 9.12 20.59 -12.56
N VAL A 288 9.75 20.41 -11.40
CA VAL A 288 10.98 21.13 -11.01
C VAL A 288 12.02 20.13 -10.52
N CYS A 289 13.28 20.37 -10.86
CA CYS A 289 14.38 19.48 -10.51
C CYS A 289 15.10 19.89 -9.21
N PRO A 290 15.64 18.93 -8.43
CA PRO A 290 16.29 19.24 -7.15
C PRO A 290 17.44 20.23 -7.28
N HIS A 291 18.18 20.20 -8.38
CA HIS A 291 19.30 21.11 -8.59
C HIS A 291 18.84 22.58 -8.80
N HIS A 292 17.60 22.85 -9.21
CA HIS A 292 17.05 24.22 -9.24
C HIS A 292 16.45 24.67 -7.90
N LEU A 293 16.12 23.72 -7.01
CA LEU A 293 15.59 24.00 -5.66
C LEU A 293 16.68 24.10 -4.58
N PHE A 294 17.83 23.46 -4.79
CA PHE A 294 18.88 23.28 -3.78
C PHE A 294 20.28 23.76 -4.21
N LEU A 295 20.47 24.22 -5.46
CA LEU A 295 21.71 24.84 -5.93
C LEU A 295 21.42 26.16 -6.66
N THR A 296 22.38 27.07 -6.68
CA THR A 296 22.32 28.35 -7.41
C THR A 296 23.56 28.57 -8.28
N THR A 297 23.67 29.72 -8.94
CA THR A 297 24.91 30.19 -9.58
C THR A 297 26.08 30.33 -8.61
N GLU A 298 25.85 30.47 -7.31
CA GLU A 298 26.90 30.59 -6.28
C GLU A 298 27.63 29.25 -6.06
N ASP A 299 26.94 28.12 -6.23
CA ASP A 299 27.53 26.78 -6.15
C ASP A 299 28.53 26.48 -7.28
N LEU A 300 28.59 27.29 -8.34
CA LEU A 300 29.48 27.06 -9.48
C LEU A 300 30.97 27.17 -9.11
N GLU A 301 31.33 27.92 -8.06
CA GLU A 301 32.70 27.94 -7.52
C GLU A 301 33.06 26.60 -6.86
N ARG A 302 32.12 26.00 -6.11
CA ARG A 302 32.27 24.71 -5.42
C ARG A 302 32.24 23.51 -6.37
N ILE A 303 31.36 23.56 -7.38
CA ILE A 303 31.16 22.48 -8.36
C ILE A 303 32.20 22.56 -9.50
N GLY A 304 32.66 23.77 -9.83
CA GLY A 304 33.48 24.08 -11.00
C GLY A 304 32.63 24.29 -12.27
N HIS A 305 32.88 25.36 -13.02
CA HIS A 305 32.03 25.78 -14.16
C HIS A 305 31.87 24.74 -15.29
N ALA A 306 32.81 23.81 -15.45
CA ALA A 306 32.72 22.73 -16.44
C ALA A 306 31.71 21.65 -16.00
N LYS A 307 31.91 21.07 -14.81
CA LYS A 307 30.95 20.17 -14.16
C LYS A 307 29.58 20.82 -13.99
N GLY A 308 29.56 22.09 -13.65
CA GLY A 308 28.38 22.94 -13.48
C GLY A 308 27.48 23.09 -14.72
N GLN A 309 27.87 22.65 -15.92
CA GLN A 309 26.98 22.70 -17.08
C GLN A 309 25.74 21.82 -16.90
N VAL A 310 24.56 22.43 -17.05
CA VAL A 310 23.23 21.81 -17.04
C VAL A 310 22.29 22.66 -17.91
N ARG A 311 21.16 22.09 -18.38
CA ARG A 311 20.15 22.78 -19.19
C ARG A 311 18.74 22.35 -18.75
N PRO A 312 17.96 23.21 -18.06
CA PRO A 312 18.23 24.63 -17.82
C PRO A 312 19.42 24.89 -16.88
N MET A 313 20.21 25.91 -17.19
CA MET A 313 21.36 26.31 -16.35
C MET A 313 20.91 26.68 -14.94
N LEU A 314 21.79 26.45 -13.94
CA LEU A 314 21.59 26.98 -12.59
C LEU A 314 21.34 28.49 -12.61
N ARG A 315 20.55 28.96 -11.65
CA ARG A 315 19.98 30.30 -11.59
C ARG A 315 20.33 31.02 -10.29
N THR A 316 19.98 32.29 -10.19
CA THR A 316 20.26 33.10 -9.01
C THR A 316 19.38 32.69 -7.82
N ILE A 317 19.70 33.20 -6.63
CA ILE A 317 18.93 32.91 -5.42
C ILE A 317 17.47 33.42 -5.52
N GLU A 318 17.20 34.48 -6.28
CA GLU A 318 15.84 35.01 -6.51
C GLU A 318 15.00 34.12 -7.44
N ASP A 319 15.63 33.43 -8.38
CA ASP A 319 14.99 32.40 -9.20
C ASP A 319 14.67 31.17 -8.35
N GLN A 320 15.64 30.66 -7.57
CA GLN A 320 15.42 29.55 -6.63
C GLN A 320 14.30 29.86 -5.63
N GLN A 321 14.34 31.04 -4.99
CA GLN A 321 13.31 31.46 -4.04
C GLN A 321 11.93 31.55 -4.71
N ALA A 322 11.84 32.03 -5.96
CA ALA A 322 10.57 32.07 -6.68
C ALA A 322 9.96 30.68 -6.95
N LEU A 323 10.78 29.63 -7.08
CA LEU A 323 10.29 28.24 -7.15
C LEU A 323 9.71 27.77 -5.81
N TRP A 324 10.39 28.09 -4.69
CA TRP A 324 9.88 27.79 -3.34
C TRP A 324 8.60 28.58 -3.01
N ASP A 325 8.54 29.88 -3.31
CA ASP A 325 7.38 30.75 -3.13
C ASP A 325 6.14 30.28 -3.92
N ASN A 326 6.34 29.51 -4.99
CA ASN A 326 5.30 28.98 -5.86
C ASN A 326 5.25 27.45 -5.82
N MET A 327 5.61 26.83 -4.69
CA MET A 327 5.56 25.37 -4.49
C MET A 327 4.16 24.79 -4.76
N ASN A 328 3.09 25.56 -4.55
CA ASN A 328 1.72 25.19 -4.88
C ASN A 328 1.42 25.14 -6.40
N ILE A 329 2.25 25.76 -7.24
CA ILE A 329 2.16 25.75 -8.70
C ILE A 329 2.92 24.56 -9.30
N ILE A 330 3.97 24.09 -8.64
CA ILE A 330 4.76 22.91 -9.05
C ILE A 330 3.90 21.64 -8.89
N ASP A 331 3.61 20.92 -9.98
CA ASP A 331 2.85 19.67 -9.91
C ASP A 331 3.75 18.48 -9.57
N CYS A 332 4.98 18.45 -10.09
CA CYS A 332 5.87 17.30 -9.97
C CYS A 332 7.29 17.65 -9.51
N PHE A 333 7.94 16.68 -8.86
CA PHE A 333 9.40 16.62 -8.77
C PHE A 333 9.89 15.50 -9.69
N ALA A 334 10.98 15.77 -10.40
CA ALA A 334 11.68 14.83 -11.27
C ALA A 334 13.17 15.16 -11.25
N THR A 335 14.07 14.19 -11.42
CA THR A 335 15.51 14.49 -11.26
C THR A 335 16.11 15.29 -12.40
N ASP A 336 15.59 15.13 -13.62
CA ASP A 336 16.37 15.31 -14.85
C ASP A 336 17.73 14.61 -14.71
N HIS A 337 17.68 13.32 -14.36
CA HIS A 337 18.88 12.52 -14.19
C HIS A 337 19.57 12.36 -15.54
N ALA A 338 20.57 13.21 -15.77
CA ALA A 338 21.35 13.30 -16.99
C ALA A 338 22.80 12.88 -16.70
N PRO A 339 23.07 11.57 -16.48
CA PRO A 339 24.37 11.04 -16.10
C PRO A 339 25.41 11.22 -17.22
N HIS A 340 26.64 11.51 -16.80
CA HIS A 340 27.82 11.76 -17.61
C HIS A 340 29.06 11.46 -16.78
N THR A 341 30.09 10.87 -17.39
CA THR A 341 31.33 10.53 -16.68
C THR A 341 32.10 11.80 -16.28
N VAL A 342 33.03 11.68 -15.33
CA VAL A 342 33.82 12.81 -14.83
C VAL A 342 34.63 13.45 -15.96
N GLU A 343 35.22 12.62 -16.81
CA GLU A 343 36.09 13.00 -17.93
C GLU A 343 35.32 13.82 -18.97
N GLU A 344 34.06 13.47 -19.27
CA GLU A 344 33.22 14.29 -20.16
C GLU A 344 32.92 15.66 -19.54
N LYS A 345 32.62 15.68 -18.23
CA LYS A 345 32.27 16.89 -17.48
C LYS A 345 33.45 17.81 -17.20
N GLU A 346 34.68 17.33 -17.42
CA GLU A 346 35.93 18.10 -17.33
C GLU A 346 36.56 18.40 -18.72
N SER A 347 35.95 17.92 -19.81
CA SER A 347 36.39 18.18 -21.18
C SER A 347 36.22 19.64 -21.63
N GLU A 348 36.83 20.03 -22.76
CA GLU A 348 36.71 21.37 -23.35
C GLU A 348 35.26 21.78 -23.70
N LYS A 349 34.37 20.81 -23.92
CA LYS A 349 32.97 21.03 -24.30
C LYS A 349 32.06 20.16 -23.42
N PRO A 350 32.01 20.45 -22.10
CA PRO A 350 31.42 19.54 -21.13
C PRO A 350 29.90 19.48 -21.30
N PRO A 351 29.31 18.28 -21.42
CA PRO A 351 27.90 18.16 -21.76
C PRO A 351 27.01 18.59 -20.58
N PRO A 352 25.84 19.21 -20.86
CA PRO A 352 24.90 19.60 -19.84
C PRO A 352 24.20 18.39 -19.21
N GLY A 353 24.13 18.36 -17.87
CA GLY A 353 23.40 17.33 -17.13
C GLY A 353 24.08 16.94 -15.82
N TYR A 354 23.28 16.50 -14.85
CA TYR A 354 23.71 16.05 -13.53
C TYR A 354 23.14 14.65 -13.18
N PRO A 355 23.89 13.81 -12.46
CA PRO A 355 23.29 12.68 -11.73
C PRO A 355 22.42 13.18 -10.56
N GLY A 356 21.37 12.43 -10.18
CA GLY A 356 20.38 12.91 -9.21
C GLY A 356 19.42 11.88 -8.59
N LEU A 357 19.24 10.69 -9.18
CA LEU A 357 18.37 9.63 -8.64
C LEU A 357 18.67 9.29 -7.17
N GLU A 358 19.94 9.15 -6.82
CA GLU A 358 20.38 8.75 -5.47
C GLU A 358 20.32 9.90 -4.44
N THR A 359 20.05 11.15 -4.86
CA THR A 359 20.05 12.34 -3.97
C THR A 359 18.70 13.04 -3.84
N ILE A 360 17.76 12.89 -4.78
CA ILE A 360 16.46 13.59 -4.76
C ILE A 360 15.66 13.38 -3.48
N LEU A 361 15.41 12.13 -3.07
CA LEU A 361 14.59 11.86 -1.89
C LEU A 361 15.27 12.32 -0.59
N PRO A 362 16.57 12.08 -0.35
CA PRO A 362 17.29 12.71 0.76
C PRO A 362 17.23 14.24 0.80
N LEU A 363 17.36 14.93 -0.34
CA LEU A 363 17.23 16.40 -0.42
C LEU A 363 15.82 16.87 -0.04
N LEU A 364 14.79 16.20 -0.55
CA LEU A 364 13.39 16.51 -0.24
C LEU A 364 13.03 16.18 1.22
N LEU A 365 13.51 15.06 1.77
CA LEU A 365 13.32 14.72 3.19
C LEU A 365 14.03 15.71 4.12
N ASN A 366 15.21 16.21 3.73
CA ASN A 366 15.89 17.28 4.45
C ASN A 366 15.04 18.56 4.46
N ALA A 367 14.46 18.96 3.31
CA ALA A 367 13.55 20.10 3.24
C ALA A 367 12.26 19.92 4.08
N VAL A 368 11.76 18.69 4.26
CA VAL A 368 10.66 18.40 5.19
C VAL A 368 11.11 18.51 6.65
N ASN A 369 12.29 18.01 7.01
CA ASN A 369 12.87 18.20 8.34
C ASN A 369 13.17 19.69 8.66
N GLU A 370 13.51 20.50 7.65
CA GLU A 370 13.64 21.97 7.73
C GLU A 370 12.29 22.72 7.77
N GLY A 371 11.16 22.04 7.54
CA GLY A 371 9.83 22.66 7.49
C GLY A 371 9.55 23.50 6.22
N ARG A 372 10.41 23.41 5.20
CA ARG A 372 10.26 24.10 3.89
C ARG A 372 9.28 23.40 2.95
N LEU A 373 9.00 22.12 3.22
CA LEU A 373 8.11 21.26 2.45
C LEU A 373 7.27 20.43 3.44
N THR A 374 6.02 20.10 3.13
CA THR A 374 5.30 19.08 3.91
C THR A 374 5.57 17.68 3.37
N MET A 375 5.39 16.64 4.20
CA MET A 375 5.44 15.25 3.73
C MET A 375 4.34 14.96 2.70
N GLU A 376 3.21 15.67 2.75
CA GLU A 376 2.11 15.51 1.81
C GLU A 376 2.43 16.16 0.45
N ASP A 377 3.10 17.33 0.42
CA ASP A 377 3.66 17.93 -0.80
C ASP A 377 4.64 16.98 -1.49
N LEU A 378 5.50 16.31 -0.71
CA LEU A 378 6.47 15.34 -1.21
C LEU A 378 5.73 14.16 -1.87
N ILE A 379 4.73 13.59 -1.20
CA ILE A 379 3.93 12.47 -1.73
C ILE A 379 3.07 12.89 -2.94
N ASP A 380 2.49 14.09 -2.96
CA ASP A 380 1.77 14.58 -4.12
C ASP A 380 2.71 14.79 -5.31
N LYS A 381 3.80 15.52 -5.14
CA LYS A 381 4.68 15.93 -6.24
C LYS A 381 5.58 14.81 -6.76
N PHE A 382 5.92 13.81 -5.93
CA PHE A 382 6.80 12.71 -6.32
C PHE A 382 6.10 11.34 -6.44
N TYR A 383 4.79 11.27 -6.19
CA TYR A 383 3.98 10.06 -6.42
C TYR A 383 2.60 10.35 -7.02
N ARG A 384 1.70 11.08 -6.35
CA ARG A 384 0.28 11.16 -6.79
C ARG A 384 0.09 11.94 -8.09
N ASN A 385 0.75 13.09 -8.26
CA ASN A 385 0.67 13.90 -9.47
C ASN A 385 1.39 13.26 -10.67
N PRO A 386 2.64 12.74 -10.54
CA PRO A 386 3.24 11.90 -11.59
C PRO A 386 2.30 10.78 -12.04
N LYS A 387 1.71 10.05 -11.08
CA LYS A 387 0.79 8.94 -11.37
C LYS A 387 -0.46 9.40 -12.14
N LYS A 388 -1.06 10.53 -11.73
CA LYS A 388 -2.24 11.14 -12.36
C LYS A 388 -1.95 11.67 -13.76
N ILE A 389 -0.88 12.45 -13.93
CA ILE A 389 -0.54 13.13 -15.19
C ILE A 389 -0.13 12.11 -16.26
N PHE A 390 0.64 11.09 -15.89
CA PHE A 390 1.15 10.08 -16.81
C PHE A 390 0.30 8.80 -16.86
N ASN A 391 -0.86 8.76 -16.18
CA ASN A 391 -1.77 7.60 -16.15
C ASN A 391 -1.04 6.28 -15.79
N ILE A 392 -0.27 6.30 -14.72
CA ILE A 392 0.59 5.20 -14.26
C ILE A 392 -0.23 4.24 -13.37
N PRO A 393 -0.12 2.91 -13.55
CA PRO A 393 -0.83 1.94 -12.72
C PRO A 393 -0.27 1.88 -11.28
N ASP A 394 -1.04 1.29 -10.36
CA ASP A 394 -0.52 0.92 -9.04
C ASP A 394 0.49 -0.23 -9.13
N GLN A 395 1.60 -0.10 -8.40
CA GLN A 395 2.49 -1.22 -8.13
C GLN A 395 2.02 -1.93 -6.84
N PRO A 396 1.47 -3.15 -6.91
CA PRO A 396 0.99 -3.86 -5.73
C PRO A 396 2.18 -4.19 -4.80
N ASN A 397 1.99 -4.14 -3.49
CA ASN A 397 3.02 -4.50 -2.49
C ASN A 397 4.35 -3.73 -2.63
N THR A 398 4.33 -2.52 -3.18
CA THR A 398 5.52 -1.66 -3.33
C THR A 398 5.53 -0.54 -2.30
N TYR A 399 6.68 -0.27 -1.67
CA TYR A 399 6.87 0.81 -0.72
C TYR A 399 8.35 1.14 -0.49
N VAL A 400 8.61 2.32 0.07
CA VAL A 400 9.91 2.77 0.55
C VAL A 400 9.86 2.90 2.07
N GLU A 401 10.93 2.52 2.76
CA GLU A 401 11.13 2.82 4.17
C GLU A 401 12.36 3.72 4.32
N VAL A 402 12.13 4.87 4.95
CA VAL A 402 13.15 5.91 5.13
C VAL A 402 13.36 6.18 6.61
N ASP A 403 14.59 6.47 6.96
CA ASP A 403 15.00 6.99 8.26
C ASP A 403 14.96 8.51 8.21
N LEU A 404 14.14 9.16 9.05
CA LEU A 404 14.02 10.62 9.12
C LEU A 404 15.07 11.28 10.03
N ASP A 405 15.85 10.50 10.77
CA ASP A 405 16.78 10.97 11.79
C ASP A 405 18.25 10.63 11.49
N GLU A 406 18.53 9.87 10.42
CA GLU A 406 19.89 9.71 9.91
C GLU A 406 20.40 11.01 9.26
N GLU A 407 21.40 11.62 9.90
CA GLU A 407 22.19 12.73 9.38
C GLU A 407 23.47 12.21 8.72
N TRP A 408 23.72 12.62 7.47
CA TRP A 408 24.87 12.19 6.69
C TRP A 408 25.37 13.32 5.76
N ILE A 409 26.54 13.11 5.15
CA ILE A 409 27.13 14.05 4.18
C ILE A 409 27.12 13.39 2.81
N VAL A 410 26.65 14.11 1.79
CA VAL A 410 26.67 13.62 0.41
C VAL A 410 28.12 13.42 -0.04
N PRO A 411 28.53 12.20 -0.43
CA PRO A 411 29.89 11.91 -0.88
C PRO A 411 30.20 12.60 -2.22
N THR A 412 31.47 12.57 -2.62
CA THR A 412 31.92 13.06 -3.94
C THR A 412 31.26 12.32 -5.11
N ALA A 413 30.93 11.04 -4.92
CA ALA A 413 30.26 10.17 -5.89
C ALA A 413 29.24 9.27 -5.18
N MET A 414 28.06 9.11 -5.79
CA MET A 414 27.04 8.17 -5.29
C MET A 414 27.35 6.72 -5.75
N PRO A 415 26.96 5.69 -5.00
CA PRO A 415 27.37 4.31 -5.27
C PRO A 415 26.99 3.77 -6.66
N PHE A 416 25.75 3.98 -7.12
CA PHE A 416 25.19 3.21 -8.23
C PHE A 416 25.37 3.84 -9.60
N THR A 417 25.12 5.16 -9.77
CA THR A 417 25.31 5.86 -11.05
C THR A 417 26.72 5.66 -11.62
N LYS A 418 26.84 5.33 -12.90
CA LYS A 418 28.13 5.26 -13.62
C LYS A 418 28.79 6.62 -13.82
N SER A 419 28.09 7.74 -13.57
CA SER A 419 28.67 9.08 -13.58
C SER A 419 29.89 9.21 -12.67
N LYS A 420 29.85 8.56 -11.49
CA LYS A 420 30.87 8.65 -10.42
C LYS A 420 31.24 10.07 -9.97
N TRP A 421 30.26 10.97 -9.97
CA TRP A 421 30.30 12.26 -9.25
C TRP A 421 28.88 12.69 -8.82
N THR A 422 28.75 13.80 -8.09
CA THR A 422 27.46 14.48 -7.84
C THR A 422 27.67 15.98 -7.54
N PRO A 423 26.82 16.90 -8.05
CA PRO A 423 26.94 18.34 -7.76
C PRO A 423 26.59 18.68 -6.30
N PHE A 424 25.86 17.78 -5.61
CA PHE A 424 25.44 17.93 -4.22
C PHE A 424 26.53 17.53 -3.21
N ALA A 425 27.73 17.15 -3.68
CA ALA A 425 28.84 16.70 -2.83
C ALA A 425 29.20 17.72 -1.72
N GLY A 426 29.34 17.23 -0.50
CA GLY A 426 29.64 18.02 0.70
C GLY A 426 28.42 18.60 1.43
N MET A 427 27.22 18.53 0.86
CA MET A 427 25.99 18.92 1.55
C MET A 427 25.70 17.98 2.73
N LYS A 428 25.28 18.54 3.86
CA LYS A 428 24.77 17.78 5.01
C LYS A 428 23.26 17.58 4.81
N LEU A 429 22.77 16.36 4.92
CA LEU A 429 21.36 16.02 4.75
C LEU A 429 20.85 15.19 5.93
N ARG A 430 19.61 15.43 6.35
CA ARG A 430 18.88 14.63 7.33
C ARG A 430 17.70 13.93 6.66
N GLY A 431 17.81 12.60 6.57
CA GLY A 431 16.87 11.75 5.85
C GLY A 431 17.58 10.81 4.90
N ARG A 432 17.29 9.51 4.96
CA ARG A 432 17.92 8.51 4.09
C ARG A 432 17.00 7.33 3.77
N VAL A 433 17.12 6.79 2.56
CA VAL A 433 16.48 5.53 2.16
C VAL A 433 17.17 4.37 2.86
N HIS A 434 16.41 3.60 3.63
CA HIS A 434 16.89 2.43 4.35
C HIS A 434 16.52 1.13 3.61
N ARG A 435 15.26 1.01 3.15
CA ARG A 435 14.77 -0.15 2.38
C ARG A 435 13.80 0.25 1.27
N VAL A 436 13.83 -0.47 0.16
CA VAL A 436 12.76 -0.44 -0.87
C VAL A 436 12.25 -1.86 -1.09
N VAL A 437 10.93 -2.02 -1.12
CA VAL A 437 10.24 -3.24 -1.54
C VAL A 437 9.47 -2.93 -2.81
N LEU A 438 9.63 -3.77 -3.84
CA LEU A 438 9.05 -3.63 -5.16
C LEU A 438 8.29 -4.91 -5.52
N ARG A 439 6.98 -4.79 -5.74
CA ARG A 439 6.10 -5.91 -6.11
C ARG A 439 6.14 -7.09 -5.13
N GLY A 440 6.44 -6.80 -3.85
CA GLY A 440 6.57 -7.77 -2.76
C GLY A 440 8.01 -8.25 -2.49
N GLU A 441 8.94 -8.06 -3.44
CA GLU A 441 10.35 -8.43 -3.26
C GLU A 441 11.17 -7.28 -2.68
N VAL A 442 12.13 -7.60 -1.82
CA VAL A 442 13.04 -6.58 -1.28
C VAL A 442 14.05 -6.21 -2.36
N ALA A 443 14.02 -4.96 -2.81
CA ALA A 443 14.78 -4.49 -3.96
C ALA A 443 16.08 -3.76 -3.59
N TYR A 444 16.06 -3.05 -2.46
CA TYR A 444 17.19 -2.31 -1.89
C TYR A 444 17.17 -2.39 -0.36
N VAL A 445 18.33 -2.57 0.28
CA VAL A 445 18.54 -2.44 1.73
C VAL A 445 19.94 -1.88 1.98
N GLU A 446 20.07 -0.86 2.84
CA GLU A 446 21.35 -0.37 3.41
C GLU A 446 22.54 -0.26 2.43
N GLY A 447 22.31 0.32 1.25
CA GLY A 447 23.36 0.50 0.23
C GLY A 447 23.61 -0.72 -0.66
N GLN A 448 22.76 -1.75 -0.62
CA GLN A 448 22.82 -2.94 -1.47
C GLN A 448 21.55 -3.08 -2.31
N ILE A 449 21.71 -3.50 -3.57
CA ILE A 449 20.61 -3.81 -4.49
C ILE A 449 20.47 -5.32 -4.60
N LEU A 450 19.27 -5.83 -4.34
CA LEU A 450 19.00 -7.26 -4.17
C LEU A 450 18.21 -7.87 -5.34
N VAL A 451 17.56 -7.03 -6.17
CA VAL A 451 16.92 -7.47 -7.42
C VAL A 451 17.89 -7.42 -8.61
N ASN A 452 17.81 -8.44 -9.46
CA ASN A 452 18.63 -8.56 -10.66
C ASN A 452 18.18 -7.62 -11.80
N PRO A 453 19.05 -7.35 -12.79
CA PRO A 453 18.63 -6.76 -14.07
C PRO A 453 17.51 -7.60 -14.71
N GLY A 454 16.56 -6.93 -15.37
CA GLY A 454 15.38 -7.55 -15.97
C GLY A 454 14.28 -7.92 -14.97
N PHE A 455 14.38 -7.50 -13.70
CA PHE A 455 13.28 -7.62 -12.74
C PHE A 455 12.15 -6.59 -13.01
N GLY A 456 12.51 -5.42 -13.53
CA GLY A 456 11.61 -4.30 -13.82
C GLY A 456 10.70 -4.53 -15.02
N GLN A 457 9.48 -3.99 -14.97
CA GLN A 457 8.43 -4.21 -15.98
C GLN A 457 8.02 -2.93 -16.72
N ASP A 458 7.72 -3.05 -18.01
CA ASP A 458 7.06 -2.02 -18.80
C ASP A 458 5.62 -1.80 -18.30
N ILE A 459 5.37 -0.67 -17.64
CA ILE A 459 4.06 -0.36 -17.06
C ILE A 459 2.95 -0.20 -18.12
N ARG A 460 3.30 0.16 -19.37
CA ARG A 460 2.37 0.29 -20.50
C ARG A 460 2.03 -1.07 -21.10
N GLU A 461 2.92 -2.05 -21.02
CA GLU A 461 2.60 -3.44 -21.33
C GLU A 461 1.71 -4.07 -20.23
N VAL A 462 2.09 -3.95 -18.96
CA VAL A 462 1.28 -4.45 -17.83
C VAL A 462 -0.14 -3.89 -17.88
N GLN A 463 -0.29 -2.58 -18.12
CA GLN A 463 -1.61 -1.93 -18.23
C GLN A 463 -2.42 -2.37 -19.46
N ARG A 464 -1.78 -2.85 -20.54
CA ARG A 464 -2.46 -3.42 -21.71
C ARG A 464 -2.86 -4.88 -21.50
N LEU A 465 -1.98 -5.71 -20.93
CA LEU A 465 -2.27 -7.10 -20.59
C LEU A 465 -3.41 -7.22 -19.57
N ALA A 466 -3.46 -6.32 -18.59
CA ALA A 466 -4.58 -6.24 -17.65
C ALA A 466 -5.93 -5.92 -18.32
N LYS A 467 -5.93 -5.16 -19.43
CA LYS A 467 -7.14 -4.81 -20.19
C LYS A 467 -7.58 -5.91 -21.16
N SER A 468 -6.66 -6.62 -21.80
CA SER A 468 -7.02 -7.74 -22.68
C SER A 468 -7.64 -8.90 -21.88
N GLN A 469 -7.13 -9.19 -20.68
CA GLN A 469 -7.68 -10.23 -19.79
C GLN A 469 -9.09 -9.91 -19.25
N THR A 470 -9.57 -8.66 -19.34
CA THR A 470 -10.94 -8.29 -18.94
C THR A 470 -12.00 -8.51 -20.01
N HIS A 471 -11.64 -8.96 -21.22
CA HIS A 471 -12.59 -9.46 -22.22
C HIS A 471 -12.45 -10.97 -22.41
N PRO A 472 -13.36 -11.79 -21.85
CA PRO A 472 -13.51 -13.17 -22.28
C PRO A 472 -13.88 -13.21 -23.77
N GLN A 473 -13.15 -13.98 -24.57
CA GLN A 473 -13.63 -14.34 -25.90
C GLN A 473 -14.91 -15.17 -25.74
N ALA A 474 -16.03 -14.67 -26.28
CA ALA A 474 -17.25 -15.46 -26.36
C ALA A 474 -17.00 -16.66 -27.31
N PRO A 475 -17.48 -17.87 -26.99
CA PRO A 475 -17.34 -19.00 -27.88
C PRO A 475 -18.12 -18.73 -29.18
N THR A 476 -17.49 -19.04 -30.32
CA THR A 476 -18.14 -18.93 -31.64
C THR A 476 -19.25 -19.96 -31.77
N VAL A 477 -20.48 -19.52 -31.54
CA VAL A 477 -21.70 -20.26 -31.89
C VAL A 477 -22.12 -19.86 -33.29
N GLU A 478 -22.07 -20.79 -34.24
CA GLU A 478 -22.72 -20.62 -35.53
C GLU A 478 -24.24 -20.57 -35.33
N VAL A 479 -24.86 -19.44 -35.65
CA VAL A 479 -26.33 -19.30 -35.64
C VAL A 479 -26.79 -18.98 -37.06
N THR A 480 -27.53 -19.91 -37.64
CA THR A 480 -28.10 -19.81 -38.99
C THR A 480 -29.25 -18.81 -39.05
N SER A 481 -29.46 -18.24 -40.24
CA SER A 481 -30.30 -17.05 -40.48
C SER A 481 -31.82 -17.26 -40.45
N ARG A 482 -32.55 -16.14 -40.27
CA ARG A 482 -33.96 -15.81 -40.66
C ARG A 482 -34.99 -15.73 -39.49
N PRO A 483 -36.09 -14.96 -39.62
CA PRO A 483 -36.12 -13.57 -40.12
C PRO A 483 -37.09 -12.63 -39.34
N ASN A 484 -36.92 -11.31 -39.54
CA ASN A 484 -37.88 -10.20 -39.42
C ASN A 484 -39.17 -10.36 -38.57
N SER A 485 -39.35 -9.46 -37.59
CA SER A 485 -40.71 -9.01 -37.19
C SER A 485 -41.06 -7.70 -37.91
N VAL A 486 -42.35 -7.47 -38.17
CA VAL A 486 -42.82 -6.53 -39.21
C VAL A 486 -42.93 -5.06 -38.73
N LEU A 487 -42.71 -4.79 -37.44
CA LEU A 487 -43.23 -3.58 -36.78
C LEU A 487 -42.41 -2.29 -37.00
N GLU A 488 -41.12 -2.40 -37.30
CA GLU A 488 -40.18 -1.26 -37.24
C GLU A 488 -40.16 -0.39 -38.51
N ARG A 489 -40.84 -0.81 -39.60
CA ARG A 489 -40.78 -0.14 -40.92
C ARG A 489 -41.95 0.82 -41.22
N LEU A 490 -42.68 1.27 -40.19
CA LEU A 490 -43.88 2.12 -40.37
C LEU A 490 -43.74 3.57 -39.89
N LEU A 491 -42.62 3.97 -39.27
CA LEU A 491 -42.47 5.29 -38.62
C LEU A 491 -41.16 6.01 -38.97
N SER A 492 -41.02 6.47 -40.23
CA SER A 492 -40.06 7.52 -40.63
C SER A 492 -40.39 8.09 -42.01
N PRO A 493 -40.73 9.39 -42.14
CA PRO A 493 -40.86 10.06 -43.45
C PRO A 493 -39.50 10.38 -44.09
N ASN A 494 -39.42 10.33 -45.42
CA ASN A 494 -38.22 10.67 -46.20
C ASN A 494 -37.99 12.18 -46.32
N TYR A 495 -36.73 12.59 -46.44
CA TYR A 495 -36.23 13.65 -47.34
C TYR A 495 -34.69 13.59 -47.41
N GLU A 496 -33.96 13.85 -48.49
CA GLU A 496 -34.07 13.52 -49.93
C GLU A 496 -32.68 13.82 -50.58
N LYS A 497 -32.42 13.36 -51.83
CA LYS A 497 -31.36 13.80 -52.77
C LYS A 497 -29.90 13.33 -52.52
N LEU A 498 -29.07 13.06 -53.55
CA LEU A 498 -29.28 12.64 -54.96
C LEU A 498 -27.93 12.16 -55.57
N ASN A 499 -27.99 11.59 -56.79
CA ASN A 499 -26.87 11.25 -57.70
C ASN A 499 -25.99 10.02 -57.31
N GLY A 500 -25.65 9.10 -58.22
CA GLY A 500 -26.16 8.95 -59.60
C GLY A 500 -25.60 7.76 -60.39
N VAL A 501 -26.51 7.04 -61.06
CA VAL A 501 -26.41 6.34 -62.36
C VAL A 501 -25.05 5.71 -62.78
N GLN A 502 -25.01 4.37 -62.88
CA GLN A 502 -24.90 3.70 -64.19
C GLN A 502 -25.41 2.24 -64.15
N GLU A 503 -26.09 1.80 -65.21
CA GLU A 503 -26.64 0.43 -65.40
C GLU A 503 -25.89 -0.32 -66.51
N ILE A 504 -26.08 -1.65 -66.60
CA ILE A 504 -26.32 -2.39 -67.86
C ILE A 504 -26.84 -3.83 -67.56
N SER A 505 -27.66 -4.37 -68.48
CA SER A 505 -28.34 -5.68 -68.49
C SER A 505 -27.38 -6.89 -68.55
N VAL A 506 -27.66 -8.11 -68.04
CA VAL A 506 -28.85 -9.01 -68.02
C VAL A 506 -29.04 -9.86 -69.30
N GLU A 507 -28.83 -11.18 -69.16
CA GLU A 507 -29.44 -12.36 -69.84
C GLU A 507 -29.13 -13.57 -68.91
N THR A 508 -29.98 -14.51 -68.44
CA THR A 508 -31.22 -15.21 -68.86
C THR A 508 -31.04 -16.50 -69.70
N ASN A 509 -31.00 -17.66 -69.01
CA ASN A 509 -31.79 -18.91 -69.25
C ASN A 509 -31.35 -19.96 -68.18
N ASP A 510 -32.21 -20.72 -67.49
CA ASP A 510 -33.24 -21.71 -67.89
C ASP A 510 -32.69 -22.98 -68.57
N PHE A 511 -33.08 -24.22 -68.20
CA PHE A 511 -33.67 -24.75 -66.95
C PHE A 511 -33.55 -26.30 -66.92
N SER A 512 -33.95 -26.94 -65.81
CA SER A 512 -34.36 -28.36 -65.67
C SER A 512 -33.35 -29.53 -65.75
N HIS A 513 -33.48 -30.44 -64.76
CA HIS A 513 -33.48 -31.93 -64.80
C HIS A 513 -32.77 -32.54 -63.56
N LEU A 514 -33.23 -33.63 -62.91
CA LEU A 514 -34.60 -34.10 -62.64
C LEU A 514 -34.60 -35.11 -61.45
N PHE A 515 -35.44 -34.88 -60.43
CA PHE A 515 -36.09 -35.88 -59.53
C PHE A 515 -35.31 -36.78 -58.51
N GLN A 516 -35.90 -36.82 -57.29
CA GLN A 516 -36.22 -38.00 -56.42
C GLN A 516 -35.15 -38.85 -55.67
N SER A 517 -35.03 -38.53 -54.36
CA SER A 517 -35.26 -39.40 -53.18
C SER A 517 -34.80 -40.89 -53.13
N GLY A 518 -34.06 -41.22 -52.06
CA GLY A 518 -33.87 -42.60 -51.54
C GLY A 518 -33.52 -42.61 -50.04
N LYS A 519 -33.83 -43.71 -49.32
CA LYS A 519 -33.50 -43.94 -47.90
C LYS A 519 -32.51 -45.11 -47.76
N GLY A 520 -31.67 -45.13 -46.72
CA GLY A 520 -30.92 -46.34 -46.35
C GLY A 520 -29.99 -46.15 -45.14
N ASN A 521 -30.02 -47.09 -44.19
CA ASN A 521 -29.06 -47.23 -43.09
C ASN A 521 -28.10 -48.41 -43.39
N VAL A 522 -26.99 -48.50 -42.63
CA VAL A 522 -26.42 -49.70 -41.95
C VAL A 522 -24.87 -49.63 -41.86
N TYR A 523 -24.34 -50.37 -40.90
CA TYR A 523 -22.97 -50.36 -40.33
C TYR A 523 -21.99 -51.38 -40.97
N LEU A 524 -20.76 -51.40 -40.42
CA LEU A 524 -19.81 -52.54 -40.23
C LEU A 524 -18.61 -52.75 -41.18
N THR A 525 -17.47 -52.19 -40.72
CA THR A 525 -16.15 -52.84 -40.47
C THR A 525 -15.21 -53.36 -41.57
N SER A 526 -13.92 -53.26 -41.20
CA SER A 526 -12.73 -54.03 -41.63
C SER A 526 -12.11 -53.73 -43.00
N GLU A 527 -10.82 -54.01 -43.26
CA GLU A 527 -9.54 -53.85 -42.51
C GLU A 527 -8.40 -54.21 -43.51
N VAL A 528 -7.13 -54.22 -43.05
CA VAL A 528 -6.02 -55.04 -43.61
C VAL A 528 -5.40 -54.65 -44.96
N GLU A 529 -4.17 -54.08 -44.85
CA GLU A 529 -2.96 -54.34 -45.66
C GLU A 529 -2.80 -53.82 -47.13
N ALA A 530 -1.59 -53.54 -47.65
CA ALA A 530 -0.26 -53.22 -47.06
C ALA A 530 0.78 -52.84 -48.15
N ARG A 531 2.02 -52.53 -47.69
CA ARG A 531 3.33 -52.55 -48.42
C ARG A 531 3.65 -51.33 -49.31
N ASP A 532 4.91 -50.85 -49.40
CA ASP A 532 6.16 -51.13 -48.66
C ASP A 532 7.11 -49.90 -48.77
N SER A 533 7.67 -49.35 -47.67
CA SER A 533 9.07 -49.48 -47.15
C SER A 533 10.19 -48.90 -48.05
N VAL A 534 11.31 -48.31 -47.58
CA VAL A 534 12.28 -48.56 -46.48
C VAL A 534 12.99 -47.23 -46.07
N LYS A 535 12.91 -46.74 -44.80
CA LYS A 535 13.94 -46.67 -43.70
C LYS A 535 15.26 -45.88 -43.94
N PRO A 536 16.06 -45.51 -42.90
CA PRO A 536 15.91 -45.55 -41.41
C PRO A 536 15.92 -44.10 -40.81
N THR A 537 16.27 -43.67 -39.56
CA THR A 537 16.73 -44.17 -38.22
C THR A 537 16.31 -43.06 -37.19
N GLN A 538 16.13 -43.14 -35.84
CA GLN A 538 16.54 -44.00 -34.70
C GLN A 538 18.02 -43.84 -34.26
N ARG A 539 18.47 -43.79 -32.98
CA ARG A 539 17.97 -44.17 -31.62
C ARG A 539 18.39 -43.13 -30.53
N CYS A 540 17.78 -42.96 -29.34
CA CYS A 540 17.26 -43.88 -28.28
C CYS A 540 18.40 -44.50 -27.40
N ILE A 541 18.35 -44.52 -26.05
CA ILE A 541 17.74 -45.56 -25.17
C ILE A 541 17.87 -45.16 -23.67
N SER A 542 17.03 -45.72 -22.79
CA SER A 542 17.19 -45.75 -21.31
C SER A 542 17.06 -47.20 -20.76
N PRO A 543 17.77 -47.59 -19.68
CA PRO A 543 17.61 -48.93 -19.06
C PRO A 543 17.11 -48.93 -17.59
N LEU A 544 17.66 -49.81 -16.72
CA LEU A 544 16.95 -50.69 -15.77
C LEU A 544 17.78 -50.99 -14.49
N LEU A 545 17.30 -51.60 -13.37
CA LEU A 545 15.97 -52.12 -12.96
C LEU A 545 15.72 -51.73 -11.46
N THR A 546 15.24 -52.46 -10.43
CA THR A 546 14.84 -53.87 -10.09
C THR A 546 13.70 -53.87 -9.04
N THR A 547 12.95 -54.97 -8.93
CA THR A 547 11.82 -55.17 -7.99
C THR A 547 11.96 -56.42 -7.12
N VAL A 548 11.54 -56.37 -5.84
CA VAL A 548 11.05 -57.54 -5.07
C VAL A 548 9.90 -57.08 -4.14
N SER A 549 8.91 -57.94 -3.92
CA SER A 549 7.62 -57.68 -3.28
C SER A 549 7.49 -58.18 -1.83
N LYS A 550 6.51 -57.64 -1.08
CA LYS A 550 5.63 -58.43 -0.19
C LYS A 550 4.35 -57.67 0.18
N ASP A 551 3.20 -58.32 0.01
CA ASP A 551 1.88 -57.80 0.41
C ASP A 551 1.64 -57.92 1.92
N GLN A 552 1.01 -56.88 2.50
CA GLN A 552 -0.08 -57.07 3.48
C GLN A 552 -0.95 -55.80 3.67
N ARG A 553 -2.11 -55.81 3.00
CA ARG A 553 -3.43 -55.31 3.43
C ARG A 553 -3.57 -54.00 4.25
N ILE A 554 -4.44 -53.12 3.72
CA ILE A 554 -5.30 -52.13 4.43
C ILE A 554 -4.60 -50.86 4.97
N PHE A 555 -4.62 -49.79 4.18
CA PHE A 555 -5.52 -48.64 4.42
C PHE A 555 -5.49 -47.61 3.28
N ASN A 556 -6.68 -47.23 2.76
CA ASN A 556 -6.85 -46.00 2.00
C ASN A 556 -7.15 -44.86 2.99
N GLN A 557 -6.11 -44.18 3.49
CA GLN A 557 -6.27 -42.91 4.20
C GLN A 557 -5.19 -41.90 3.77
N LEU A 558 -5.65 -40.79 3.20
CA LEU A 558 -4.88 -39.55 3.13
C LEU A 558 -4.60 -39.06 4.56
N PRO A 559 -3.50 -38.33 4.82
CA PRO A 559 -3.33 -37.62 6.09
C PRO A 559 -4.54 -36.70 6.29
N PRO A 560 -5.12 -36.63 7.51
CA PRO A 560 -6.44 -36.05 7.69
C PRO A 560 -6.43 -34.56 7.35
N THR A 561 -7.20 -34.20 6.33
CA THR A 561 -7.82 -32.88 6.25
C THR A 561 -8.57 -32.69 7.56
N VAL A 562 -8.30 -31.61 8.30
CA VAL A 562 -9.06 -31.29 9.52
C VAL A 562 -10.44 -30.79 9.07
N HIS A 563 -11.31 -31.74 8.77
CA HIS A 563 -12.74 -31.49 8.61
C HIS A 563 -13.28 -31.01 9.94
N LEU A 564 -13.46 -29.69 10.06
CA LEU A 564 -14.34 -29.07 11.05
C LEU A 564 -15.80 -29.40 10.70
N GLN A 565 -16.17 -30.67 10.89
CA GLN A 565 -17.56 -31.12 10.91
C GLN A 565 -18.21 -30.65 12.21
N ASN A 566 -18.68 -29.40 12.20
CA ASN A 566 -19.80 -28.91 13.02
C ASN A 566 -20.37 -27.66 12.35
N SER A 567 -21.32 -27.84 11.45
CA SER A 567 -21.84 -26.77 10.60
C SER A 567 -22.92 -25.93 11.29
N HIS A 568 -22.54 -25.12 12.30
CA HIS A 568 -23.38 -24.02 12.83
C HIS A 568 -23.41 -22.81 11.88
N GLY A 569 -23.39 -23.07 10.58
CA GLY A 569 -22.89 -22.16 9.54
C GLY A 569 -23.78 -20.96 9.27
N LEU A 570 -23.19 -19.77 9.35
CA LEU A 570 -23.77 -18.49 8.94
C LEU A 570 -23.85 -18.32 7.40
N ALA A 571 -23.47 -19.35 6.64
CA ALA A 571 -23.39 -19.31 5.18
C ALA A 571 -24.75 -18.96 4.57
N GLY A 572 -24.80 -17.87 3.79
CA GLY A 572 -26.03 -17.37 3.18
C GLY A 572 -26.97 -16.59 4.11
N GLN A 573 -26.70 -16.49 5.41
CA GLN A 573 -27.62 -15.87 6.38
C GLN A 573 -27.51 -14.34 6.44
N HIS A 574 -28.62 -13.67 6.76
CA HIS A 574 -28.61 -12.24 7.11
C HIS A 574 -28.22 -12.05 8.59
N ILE A 575 -27.30 -11.13 8.85
CA ILE A 575 -26.82 -10.76 10.19
C ILE A 575 -27.51 -9.46 10.62
N LEU A 576 -28.69 -9.56 11.22
CA LEU A 576 -29.59 -8.40 11.44
C LEU A 576 -29.60 -7.89 12.89
N THR A 577 -29.81 -8.79 13.84
CA THR A 577 -29.92 -8.51 15.29
C THR A 577 -28.77 -9.16 16.06
N ALA A 578 -28.61 -8.82 17.33
CA ALA A 578 -27.58 -9.42 18.17
C ALA A 578 -28.05 -10.73 18.85
N ASP A 579 -29.36 -10.95 18.95
CA ASP A 579 -29.94 -12.13 19.60
C ASP A 579 -30.01 -13.40 18.73
N MET A 580 -29.68 -13.29 17.44
CA MET A 580 -29.63 -14.44 16.52
C MET A 580 -28.47 -15.41 16.75
N PHE A 581 -27.42 -14.99 17.48
CA PHE A 581 -26.19 -15.78 17.62
C PHE A 581 -26.27 -16.78 18.77
N SER A 582 -25.94 -18.04 18.49
CA SER A 582 -25.70 -19.04 19.53
C SER A 582 -24.30 -18.89 20.15
N LYS A 583 -24.08 -19.48 21.32
CA LYS A 583 -22.78 -19.45 22.02
C LYS A 583 -21.70 -20.21 21.24
N GLU A 584 -22.10 -21.24 20.52
CA GLU A 584 -21.30 -22.06 19.61
C GLU A 584 -20.87 -21.20 18.41
N GLN A 585 -21.81 -20.49 17.78
CA GLN A 585 -21.51 -19.55 16.70
C GLN A 585 -20.55 -18.43 17.13
N LEU A 586 -20.71 -17.88 18.34
CA LEU A 586 -19.73 -16.93 18.89
C LEU A 586 -18.34 -17.54 19.01
N ASN A 587 -18.24 -18.77 19.52
CA ASN A 587 -16.96 -19.47 19.61
C ASN A 587 -16.33 -19.68 18.22
N ASP A 588 -17.12 -20.07 17.21
CA ASP A 588 -16.65 -20.30 15.84
C ASP A 588 -16.19 -18.99 15.16
N ILE A 589 -16.96 -17.90 15.31
CA ILE A 589 -16.58 -16.55 14.84
C ILE A 589 -15.25 -16.14 15.48
N PHE A 590 -15.11 -16.30 16.80
CA PHE A 590 -13.91 -15.85 17.52
C PHE A 590 -12.68 -16.75 17.26
N ASN A 591 -12.87 -18.05 17.09
CA ASN A 591 -11.78 -18.98 16.76
C ASN A 591 -11.30 -18.75 15.31
N THR A 592 -12.23 -18.51 14.37
CA THR A 592 -11.89 -18.09 13.00
C THR A 592 -11.21 -16.72 12.98
N ALA A 593 -11.71 -15.74 13.75
CA ALA A 593 -11.12 -14.41 13.86
C ALA A 593 -9.69 -14.45 14.40
N GLN A 594 -9.43 -15.24 15.44
CA GLN A 594 -8.08 -15.43 15.98
C GLN A 594 -7.16 -16.17 14.99
N THR A 595 -7.68 -17.14 14.25
CA THR A 595 -6.93 -17.84 13.18
C THR A 595 -6.53 -16.87 12.07
N LEU A 596 -7.45 -16.02 11.60
CA LEU A 596 -7.21 -15.02 10.58
C LEU A 596 -6.28 -13.90 11.07
N ARG A 597 -6.41 -13.46 12.34
CA ARG A 597 -5.46 -12.53 12.99
C ARG A 597 -4.05 -13.10 13.04
N ILE A 598 -3.90 -14.36 13.47
CA ILE A 598 -2.61 -15.06 13.49
C ILE A 598 -2.03 -15.23 12.09
N ALA A 599 -2.86 -15.38 11.05
CA ALA A 599 -2.42 -15.42 9.67
C ALA A 599 -1.95 -14.04 9.16
N VAL A 600 -2.70 -12.98 9.44
CA VAL A 600 -2.33 -11.58 9.12
C VAL A 600 -1.02 -11.18 9.83
N MET A 601 -0.89 -11.46 11.14
CA MET A 601 0.32 -11.21 11.93
C MET A 601 1.52 -12.08 11.52
N LYS A 602 1.33 -13.07 10.63
CA LYS A 602 2.37 -13.90 10.04
C LYS A 602 2.56 -13.64 8.55
N GLU A 603 1.98 -12.55 8.04
CA GLU A 603 2.04 -12.11 6.63
C GLU A 603 1.62 -13.19 5.62
N ARG A 604 0.71 -14.08 6.03
CA ARG A 604 0.18 -15.13 5.16
C ARG A 604 -0.84 -14.56 4.19
N SER A 605 -0.76 -14.95 2.93
CA SER A 605 -1.80 -14.61 1.94
C SER A 605 -3.13 -15.28 2.30
N LEU A 606 -4.18 -14.47 2.43
CA LEU A 606 -5.56 -14.88 2.69
C LEU A 606 -6.48 -14.56 1.49
N ASP A 607 -5.87 -14.12 0.39
CA ASP A 607 -6.48 -13.66 -0.86
C ASP A 607 -7.32 -14.72 -1.61
N HIS A 608 -7.20 -15.98 -1.20
CA HIS A 608 -7.91 -17.13 -1.77
C HIS A 608 -9.28 -17.38 -1.11
N PHE A 609 -9.55 -16.83 0.09
CA PHE A 609 -10.80 -17.07 0.81
C PHE A 609 -12.01 -16.52 0.04
N LEU A 610 -11.96 -15.24 -0.32
CA LEU A 610 -13.06 -14.49 -0.95
C LEU A 610 -12.68 -13.98 -2.35
N ARG A 611 -11.71 -14.62 -3.02
CA ARG A 611 -11.27 -14.22 -4.36
C ARG A 611 -12.45 -14.10 -5.33
N GLY A 612 -12.62 -12.91 -5.91
CA GLY A 612 -13.69 -12.64 -6.87
C GLY A 612 -15.08 -12.39 -6.26
N LYS A 613 -15.23 -12.46 -4.94
CA LYS A 613 -16.46 -12.03 -4.24
C LYS A 613 -16.51 -10.51 -4.11
N ILE A 614 -17.73 -9.96 -4.18
CA ILE A 614 -17.96 -8.51 -4.08
C ILE A 614 -18.90 -8.20 -2.91
N LEU A 615 -18.56 -7.19 -2.11
CA LEU A 615 -19.33 -6.68 -0.99
C LEU A 615 -19.90 -5.29 -1.33
N ALA A 616 -21.22 -5.09 -1.21
CA ALA A 616 -21.80 -3.75 -1.22
C ALA A 616 -21.62 -3.13 0.18
N SER A 617 -21.12 -1.91 0.24
CA SER A 617 -20.90 -1.15 1.48
C SER A 617 -21.76 0.12 1.45
N ILE A 618 -23.00 -0.01 1.91
CA ILE A 618 -24.06 1.01 1.83
C ILE A 618 -24.18 1.77 3.16
N PHE A 619 -23.88 3.07 3.15
CA PHE A 619 -23.85 3.89 4.36
C PHE A 619 -24.62 5.21 4.19
N TYR A 620 -25.82 5.28 4.78
CA TYR A 620 -26.62 6.51 4.86
C TYR A 620 -26.22 7.39 6.07
N GLU A 621 -25.56 6.81 7.08
CA GLU A 621 -24.91 7.56 8.16
C GLU A 621 -23.38 7.54 8.01
N VAL A 622 -22.73 8.67 8.26
CA VAL A 622 -21.26 8.79 8.23
C VAL A 622 -20.58 7.80 9.19
N SER A 623 -19.63 7.00 8.66
CA SER A 623 -18.96 5.95 9.43
C SER A 623 -17.56 5.63 8.91
N THR A 624 -16.52 6.16 9.59
CA THR A 624 -15.14 5.74 9.34
C THR A 624 -14.90 4.30 9.82
N ARG A 625 -15.09 4.05 11.12
CA ARG A 625 -14.71 2.78 11.76
C ARG A 625 -15.46 1.59 11.17
N THR A 626 -16.78 1.68 10.98
CA THR A 626 -17.56 0.54 10.50
C THR A 626 -17.26 0.25 9.02
N SER A 627 -17.32 1.27 8.15
CA SER A 627 -17.08 1.11 6.70
C SER A 627 -15.65 0.65 6.40
N CYS A 628 -14.63 1.32 6.96
CA CYS A 628 -13.23 1.00 6.67
C CYS A 628 -12.83 -0.40 7.17
N SER A 629 -13.32 -0.87 8.32
CA SER A 629 -12.96 -2.21 8.82
C SER A 629 -13.68 -3.35 8.11
N PHE A 630 -14.92 -3.16 7.61
CA PHE A 630 -15.52 -4.12 6.67
C PHE A 630 -14.75 -4.15 5.34
N SER A 631 -14.33 -2.99 4.85
CA SER A 631 -13.61 -2.90 3.57
C SER A 631 -12.22 -3.52 3.65
N ALA A 632 -11.46 -3.22 4.71
CA ALA A 632 -10.19 -3.85 5.01
C ALA A 632 -10.34 -5.37 5.22
N ALA A 633 -11.42 -5.83 5.86
CA ALA A 633 -11.68 -7.26 6.02
C ALA A 633 -11.91 -7.96 4.67
N MET A 634 -12.74 -7.39 3.80
CA MET A 634 -13.03 -7.95 2.48
C MET A 634 -11.77 -7.99 1.60
N LEU A 635 -11.02 -6.89 1.56
CA LEU A 635 -9.77 -6.77 0.77
C LEU A 635 -8.69 -7.73 1.27
N ARG A 636 -8.51 -7.90 2.60
CA ARG A 636 -7.55 -8.86 3.17
C ARG A 636 -7.86 -10.31 2.82
N LEU A 637 -9.12 -10.64 2.54
CA LEU A 637 -9.56 -11.97 2.10
C LEU A 637 -9.59 -12.12 0.56
N GLY A 638 -9.09 -11.14 -0.21
CA GLY A 638 -9.06 -11.16 -1.68
C GLY A 638 -10.39 -10.80 -2.36
N GLY A 639 -11.38 -10.37 -1.58
CA GLY A 639 -12.64 -9.84 -2.09
C GLY A 639 -12.53 -8.38 -2.56
N ARG A 640 -13.58 -7.90 -3.22
CA ARG A 640 -13.74 -6.50 -3.67
C ARG A 640 -14.90 -5.82 -2.94
N VAL A 641 -14.91 -4.49 -2.95
CA VAL A 641 -15.94 -3.68 -2.29
C VAL A 641 -16.47 -2.65 -3.28
N ILE A 642 -17.80 -2.47 -3.31
CA ILE A 642 -18.46 -1.34 -3.98
C ILE A 642 -19.04 -0.45 -2.88
N HIS A 643 -18.61 0.81 -2.84
CA HIS A 643 -19.08 1.79 -1.88
C HIS A 643 -20.29 2.55 -2.43
N MET A 644 -21.26 2.82 -1.56
CA MET A 644 -22.39 3.70 -1.83
C MET A 644 -22.72 4.50 -0.58
N ASP A 645 -22.85 5.82 -0.72
CA ASP A 645 -23.35 6.71 0.32
C ASP A 645 -24.69 7.34 -0.08
N GLY A 646 -25.46 7.81 0.91
CA GLY A 646 -26.77 8.45 0.68
C GLY A 646 -26.73 9.83 0.02
N THR A 647 -25.55 10.40 -0.26
CA THR A 647 -25.37 11.75 -0.79
C THR A 647 -24.90 11.81 -2.25
N THR A 648 -24.30 10.73 -2.78
CA THR A 648 -23.80 10.64 -4.16
C THR A 648 -24.67 9.77 -5.08
N SER A 649 -25.64 9.05 -4.51
CA SER A 649 -26.41 7.99 -5.18
C SER A 649 -27.77 8.43 -5.76
N SER A 650 -28.41 7.53 -6.52
CA SER A 650 -29.75 7.72 -7.13
C SER A 650 -30.89 7.89 -6.12
N VAL A 651 -30.66 7.65 -4.82
CA VAL A 651 -31.53 8.07 -3.70
C VAL A 651 -31.98 9.54 -3.84
N LYS A 652 -31.09 10.43 -4.33
CA LYS A 652 -31.42 11.85 -4.62
C LYS A 652 -32.52 12.05 -5.67
N LYS A 653 -32.91 11.02 -6.42
CA LYS A 653 -33.98 11.01 -7.42
C LYS A 653 -35.28 10.39 -6.89
N GLY A 654 -35.34 10.00 -5.61
CA GLY A 654 -36.50 9.35 -4.99
C GLY A 654 -36.48 7.81 -5.03
N GLU A 655 -35.34 7.18 -5.29
CA GLU A 655 -35.17 5.73 -5.20
C GLU A 655 -35.35 5.24 -3.74
N THR A 656 -36.11 4.16 -3.54
CA THR A 656 -36.38 3.63 -2.19
C THR A 656 -35.17 2.87 -1.63
N LEU A 657 -35.10 2.71 -0.29
CA LEU A 657 -34.04 1.91 0.33
C LEU A 657 -34.07 0.46 -0.15
N GLU A 658 -35.27 -0.08 -0.30
CA GLU A 658 -35.57 -1.44 -0.75
C GLU A 658 -35.11 -1.66 -2.20
N ASP A 659 -35.42 -0.72 -3.10
CA ASP A 659 -34.96 -0.75 -4.50
C ASP A 659 -33.43 -0.61 -4.59
N THR A 660 -32.85 0.39 -3.91
CA THR A 660 -31.40 0.60 -3.86
C THR A 660 -30.67 -0.67 -3.38
N VAL A 661 -31.18 -1.33 -2.34
CA VAL A 661 -30.64 -2.58 -1.83
C VAL A 661 -30.82 -3.74 -2.81
N ALA A 662 -31.98 -3.87 -3.45
CA ALA A 662 -32.22 -4.94 -4.43
C ALA A 662 -31.32 -4.79 -5.68
N VAL A 663 -31.11 -3.56 -6.14
CA VAL A 663 -30.18 -3.21 -7.23
C VAL A 663 -28.73 -3.55 -6.84
N MET A 664 -28.27 -3.08 -5.67
CA MET A 664 -26.91 -3.37 -5.19
C MET A 664 -26.66 -4.86 -4.95
N ALA A 665 -27.66 -5.58 -4.43
CA ALA A 665 -27.65 -7.03 -4.29
C ALA A 665 -27.68 -7.79 -5.63
N GLY A 666 -28.01 -7.11 -6.75
CA GLY A 666 -27.81 -7.63 -8.10
C GLY A 666 -26.34 -7.60 -8.54
N TYR A 667 -25.56 -6.62 -8.06
CA TYR A 667 -24.15 -6.43 -8.42
C TYR A 667 -23.16 -7.15 -7.49
N THR A 668 -23.59 -7.55 -6.29
CA THR A 668 -22.69 -8.08 -5.25
C THR A 668 -23.09 -9.47 -4.72
N ASP A 669 -22.19 -10.08 -3.94
CA ASP A 669 -22.45 -11.36 -3.28
C ASP A 669 -23.04 -11.18 -1.88
N ALA A 670 -22.81 -10.03 -1.23
CA ALA A 670 -23.41 -9.64 0.05
C ALA A 670 -23.53 -8.12 0.17
N VAL A 671 -24.30 -7.66 1.16
CA VAL A 671 -24.57 -6.24 1.45
C VAL A 671 -24.27 -5.95 2.92
N VAL A 672 -23.45 -4.95 3.20
CA VAL A 672 -23.37 -4.28 4.51
C VAL A 672 -24.18 -2.99 4.42
N LEU A 673 -25.12 -2.79 5.35
CA LEU A 673 -26.02 -1.64 5.37
C LEU A 673 -25.99 -0.93 6.73
N ARG A 674 -25.88 0.41 6.71
CA ARG A 674 -26.10 1.29 7.87
C ARG A 674 -27.08 2.40 7.51
N HIS A 675 -28.11 2.59 8.33
CA HIS A 675 -29.24 3.49 8.08
C HIS A 675 -29.62 4.30 9.34
N PRO A 676 -30.10 5.55 9.25
CA PRO A 676 -30.47 6.37 10.42
C PRO A 676 -31.83 6.03 11.05
N GLU A 677 -32.72 5.38 10.30
CA GLU A 677 -34.01 4.87 10.79
C GLU A 677 -33.84 3.49 11.44
N PRO A 678 -34.34 3.24 12.66
CA PRO A 678 -34.37 1.90 13.28
C PRO A 678 -35.17 0.90 12.45
N SER A 679 -34.85 -0.39 12.53
CA SER A 679 -35.48 -1.49 11.79
C SER A 679 -35.41 -1.42 10.25
N ALA A 680 -35.01 -0.30 9.65
CA ALA A 680 -34.92 -0.17 8.19
C ALA A 680 -34.00 -1.19 7.52
N VAL A 681 -32.94 -1.64 8.21
CA VAL A 681 -32.08 -2.74 7.76
C VAL A 681 -32.86 -4.07 7.69
N ALA A 682 -33.74 -4.34 8.66
CA ALA A 682 -34.62 -5.50 8.63
C ALA A 682 -35.74 -5.38 7.59
N ARG A 683 -36.25 -4.16 7.31
CA ARG A 683 -37.19 -3.90 6.20
C ARG A 683 -36.52 -4.21 4.85
N ALA A 684 -35.35 -3.63 4.60
CA ALA A 684 -34.60 -3.84 3.37
C ALA A 684 -34.11 -5.29 3.18
N ALA A 685 -33.82 -6.02 4.27
CA ALA A 685 -33.41 -7.42 4.22
C ALA A 685 -34.47 -8.33 3.57
N GLN A 686 -35.77 -8.03 3.75
CA GLN A 686 -36.88 -8.80 3.15
C GLN A 686 -36.88 -8.78 1.61
N HIS A 687 -36.27 -7.75 1.01
CA HIS A 687 -36.16 -7.58 -0.44
C HIS A 687 -34.76 -7.98 -0.99
N CYS A 688 -33.81 -8.32 -0.11
CA CYS A 688 -32.43 -8.58 -0.46
C CYS A 688 -32.16 -10.07 -0.71
N ARG A 689 -31.91 -10.47 -1.97
CA ARG A 689 -31.60 -11.88 -2.35
C ARG A 689 -30.18 -12.34 -2.00
N LYS A 690 -29.48 -11.61 -1.13
CA LYS A 690 -28.08 -11.81 -0.74
C LYS A 690 -27.95 -11.63 0.78
N PRO A 691 -26.95 -12.25 1.43
CA PRO A 691 -26.64 -11.97 2.83
C PRO A 691 -26.54 -10.47 3.10
N MET A 692 -27.31 -9.98 4.07
CA MET A 692 -27.25 -8.60 4.53
C MET A 692 -26.68 -8.55 5.95
N ILE A 693 -25.79 -7.59 6.22
CA ILE A 693 -25.13 -7.41 7.52
C ILE A 693 -25.44 -6.01 8.06
N ASN A 694 -26.03 -5.95 9.26
CA ASN A 694 -26.36 -4.71 9.95
C ASN A 694 -25.10 -4.03 10.53
N ALA A 695 -24.76 -2.88 9.96
CA ALA A 695 -23.70 -1.98 10.41
C ALA A 695 -24.21 -0.77 11.23
N GLY A 696 -25.49 -0.79 11.63
CA GLY A 696 -26.16 0.15 12.52
C GLY A 696 -27.51 0.63 11.96
N ASP A 697 -28.59 0.45 12.72
CA ASP A 697 -29.93 0.96 12.37
C ASP A 697 -30.42 1.99 13.41
N GLY A 698 -30.16 3.27 13.17
CA GLY A 698 -30.61 4.38 14.01
C GLY A 698 -30.19 4.29 15.49
N VAL A 699 -31.15 4.00 16.37
CA VAL A 699 -30.95 3.72 17.81
C VAL A 699 -31.30 2.27 18.19
N GLY A 700 -31.49 1.40 17.20
CA GLY A 700 -31.75 -0.04 17.33
C GLY A 700 -30.49 -0.80 17.73
N GLU A 701 -29.90 -1.54 16.78
CA GLU A 701 -28.80 -2.47 17.04
C GLU A 701 -27.52 -2.13 16.26
N HIS A 702 -26.40 -2.74 16.68
CA HIS A 702 -25.18 -2.87 15.90
C HIS A 702 -24.50 -4.21 16.24
N PRO A 703 -25.01 -5.34 15.73
CA PRO A 703 -24.57 -6.69 16.16
C PRO A 703 -23.08 -6.92 15.90
N THR A 704 -22.56 -6.44 14.78
CA THR A 704 -21.13 -6.62 14.43
C THR A 704 -20.17 -5.72 15.19
N GLN A 705 -20.67 -4.77 15.99
CA GLN A 705 -19.89 -4.08 17.03
C GLN A 705 -19.91 -4.91 18.32
N ALA A 706 -21.08 -5.39 18.75
CA ALA A 706 -21.17 -6.24 19.94
C ALA A 706 -20.33 -7.53 19.84
N LEU A 707 -20.24 -8.14 18.65
CA LEU A 707 -19.30 -9.25 18.38
C LEU A 707 -17.83 -8.87 18.64
N LEU A 708 -17.36 -7.74 18.10
CA LEU A 708 -15.94 -7.35 18.22
C LEU A 708 -15.59 -6.84 19.62
N ASP A 709 -16.57 -6.28 20.32
CA ASP A 709 -16.43 -5.86 21.71
C ASP A 709 -16.21 -7.09 22.61
N ILE A 710 -17.02 -8.15 22.47
CA ILE A 710 -16.84 -9.39 23.23
C ILE A 710 -15.52 -10.10 22.87
N PHE A 711 -15.11 -10.08 21.59
CA PHE A 711 -13.79 -10.59 21.19
C PHE A 711 -12.65 -9.82 21.88
N THR A 712 -12.74 -8.49 21.97
CA THR A 712 -11.74 -7.66 22.66
C THR A 712 -11.69 -7.99 24.15
N ILE A 713 -12.83 -8.15 24.83
CA ILE A 713 -12.88 -8.56 26.24
C ILE A 713 -12.17 -9.92 26.42
N ARG A 714 -12.45 -10.90 25.55
CA ARG A 714 -11.81 -12.23 25.56
C ARG A 714 -10.29 -12.14 25.39
N GLU A 715 -9.79 -11.32 24.46
CA GLU A 715 -8.35 -11.20 24.19
C GLU A 715 -7.59 -10.41 25.26
N GLU A 716 -8.17 -9.35 25.84
CA GLU A 716 -7.51 -8.51 26.83
C GLU A 716 -7.48 -9.15 28.24
N ILE A 717 -8.54 -9.86 28.63
CA ILE A 717 -8.68 -10.41 30.00
C ILE A 717 -8.42 -11.93 30.05
N GLY A 718 -8.58 -12.63 28.92
CA GLY A 718 -8.46 -14.09 28.75
C GLY A 718 -9.78 -14.85 28.88
N THR A 719 -10.85 -14.20 29.35
CA THR A 719 -12.19 -14.77 29.53
C THR A 719 -13.23 -13.65 29.46
N VAL A 720 -14.49 -13.99 29.16
CA VAL A 720 -15.66 -13.11 29.31
C VAL A 720 -16.45 -13.49 30.57
N ASN A 721 -16.39 -14.74 31.02
CA ASN A 721 -17.12 -15.21 32.20
C ASN A 721 -16.43 -14.76 33.51
N GLY A 722 -17.23 -14.43 34.51
CA GLY A 722 -16.79 -14.01 35.85
C GLY A 722 -16.48 -12.51 35.96
N LEU A 723 -16.84 -11.71 34.96
CA LEU A 723 -16.49 -10.28 34.89
C LEU A 723 -17.65 -9.36 35.27
N THR A 724 -17.32 -8.23 35.90
CA THR A 724 -18.22 -7.08 36.04
C THR A 724 -17.95 -6.09 34.90
N ILE A 725 -18.96 -5.88 34.05
CA ILE A 725 -18.88 -5.03 32.86
C ILE A 725 -19.75 -3.80 33.11
N THR A 726 -19.12 -2.63 33.11
CA THR A 726 -19.73 -1.35 33.45
C THR A 726 -19.90 -0.52 32.18
N MET A 727 -21.15 -0.27 31.77
CA MET A 727 -21.50 0.55 30.62
C MET A 727 -21.80 1.98 31.07
N VAL A 728 -21.16 2.98 30.45
CA VAL A 728 -21.18 4.38 30.90
C VAL A 728 -21.55 5.35 29.79
N GLY A 729 -22.46 6.28 30.05
CA GLY A 729 -22.76 7.42 29.17
C GLY A 729 -24.21 7.44 28.66
N ASP A 730 -24.39 7.54 27.33
CA ASP A 730 -25.70 7.55 26.68
C ASP A 730 -26.16 6.11 26.38
N LEU A 731 -26.72 5.48 27.41
CA LEU A 731 -27.22 4.10 27.34
C LEU A 731 -28.59 4.02 26.67
N LYS A 732 -29.32 5.14 26.53
CA LYS A 732 -30.65 5.21 25.92
C LYS A 732 -30.61 5.16 24.39
N HIS A 733 -29.66 5.86 23.76
CA HIS A 733 -29.53 5.90 22.31
C HIS A 733 -28.39 4.99 21.79
N GLY A 734 -27.61 4.41 22.70
CA GLY A 734 -26.43 3.60 22.42
C GLY A 734 -26.71 2.22 21.82
N ARG A 735 -27.09 2.14 20.54
CA ARG A 735 -27.26 0.89 19.76
C ARG A 735 -26.16 -0.16 19.95
N THR A 736 -24.92 0.25 20.23
CA THR A 736 -23.81 -0.66 20.50
C THR A 736 -23.91 -1.32 21.88
N VAL A 737 -24.30 -0.56 22.93
CA VAL A 737 -24.53 -1.13 24.27
C VAL A 737 -25.83 -1.94 24.33
N HIS A 738 -26.84 -1.63 23.51
CA HIS A 738 -28.04 -2.47 23.37
C HIS A 738 -27.67 -3.89 22.86
N SER A 739 -26.95 -3.97 21.74
CA SER A 739 -26.47 -5.25 21.19
C SER A 739 -25.46 -5.96 22.10
N LEU A 740 -24.58 -5.21 22.77
CA LEU A 740 -23.57 -5.77 23.68
C LEU A 740 -24.22 -6.37 24.93
N ALA A 741 -25.17 -5.66 25.56
CA ALA A 741 -25.92 -6.18 26.70
C ALA A 741 -26.71 -7.45 26.30
N ARG A 742 -27.29 -7.49 25.10
CA ARG A 742 -27.97 -8.68 24.55
C ARG A 742 -27.02 -9.88 24.40
N LEU A 743 -25.88 -9.74 23.72
CA LEU A 743 -24.93 -10.86 23.52
C LEU A 743 -24.23 -11.31 24.81
N LEU A 744 -23.98 -10.39 25.75
CA LEU A 744 -23.33 -10.74 27.03
C LEU A 744 -24.16 -11.72 27.87
N THR A 745 -25.47 -11.83 27.62
CA THR A 745 -26.33 -12.86 28.25
C THR A 745 -25.96 -14.31 27.90
N LEU A 746 -25.10 -14.54 26.90
CA LEU A 746 -24.55 -15.85 26.57
C LEU A 746 -23.35 -16.22 27.48
N TYR A 747 -22.90 -15.31 28.34
CA TYR A 747 -21.77 -15.46 29.28
C TYR A 747 -22.23 -15.19 30.72
N ASN A 748 -21.51 -15.73 31.69
CA ASN A 748 -21.77 -15.45 33.11
C ASN A 748 -21.08 -14.14 33.49
N VAL A 749 -21.83 -13.02 33.55
CA VAL A 749 -21.32 -11.67 33.85
C VAL A 749 -22.23 -10.93 34.82
N ASN A 750 -21.72 -9.87 35.46
CA ASN A 750 -22.53 -8.82 36.09
C ASN A 750 -22.53 -7.57 35.21
N LEU A 751 -23.68 -6.93 35.00
CA LEU A 751 -23.80 -5.69 34.23
C LEU A 751 -24.11 -4.48 35.12
N ARG A 752 -23.23 -3.48 35.07
CA ARG A 752 -23.43 -2.19 35.75
C ARG A 752 -23.75 -1.10 34.74
N TYR A 753 -24.70 -0.24 35.07
CA TYR A 753 -25.12 0.89 34.24
C TYR A 753 -24.86 2.22 34.96
N VAL A 754 -24.10 3.12 34.31
CA VAL A 754 -23.89 4.50 34.75
C VAL A 754 -24.34 5.43 33.63
N SER A 755 -25.30 6.31 33.90
CA SER A 755 -25.89 7.19 32.88
C SER A 755 -26.42 8.47 33.50
N PRO A 756 -26.34 9.63 32.81
CA PRO A 756 -27.04 10.83 33.25
C PRO A 756 -28.55 10.59 33.37
N PRO A 757 -29.27 11.35 34.22
CA PRO A 757 -30.73 11.31 34.28
C PRO A 757 -31.35 11.42 32.88
N GLY A 758 -32.32 10.55 32.57
CA GLY A 758 -32.97 10.50 31.25
C GLY A 758 -32.23 9.74 30.15
N LEU A 759 -30.97 9.30 30.37
CA LEU A 759 -30.17 8.53 29.39
C LEU A 759 -29.90 7.06 29.79
N GLY A 760 -30.70 6.51 30.70
CA GLY A 760 -30.56 5.13 31.17
C GLY A 760 -30.88 4.07 30.11
N MET A 761 -30.34 2.86 30.33
CA MET A 761 -30.57 1.69 29.48
C MET A 761 -32.09 1.42 29.29
N PRO A 762 -32.61 1.29 28.05
CA PRO A 762 -34.04 1.11 27.81
C PRO A 762 -34.61 -0.14 28.49
N GLU A 763 -35.83 -0.03 29.03
CA GLU A 763 -36.47 -1.08 29.83
C GLU A 763 -36.53 -2.41 29.08
N HIS A 764 -36.83 -2.40 27.78
CA HIS A 764 -36.89 -3.62 26.97
C HIS A 764 -35.55 -4.38 26.89
N VAL A 765 -34.41 -3.68 26.99
CA VAL A 765 -33.07 -4.32 27.07
C VAL A 765 -32.86 -4.87 28.48
N VAL A 766 -33.17 -4.08 29.51
CA VAL A 766 -33.06 -4.50 30.92
C VAL A 766 -33.91 -5.75 31.20
N SER A 767 -35.13 -5.82 30.66
CA SER A 767 -36.01 -6.99 30.75
C SER A 767 -35.47 -8.19 29.97
N TYR A 768 -34.95 -8.00 28.74
CA TYR A 768 -34.34 -9.08 27.95
C TYR A 768 -33.14 -9.72 28.66
N VAL A 769 -32.35 -8.91 29.36
CA VAL A 769 -31.19 -9.33 30.16
C VAL A 769 -31.65 -10.04 31.45
N ALA A 770 -32.64 -9.48 32.17
CA ALA A 770 -33.19 -10.07 33.38
C ALA A 770 -33.86 -11.44 33.12
N GLN A 771 -34.55 -11.61 31.99
CA GLN A 771 -35.12 -12.88 31.53
C GLN A 771 -34.08 -14.00 31.36
N ARG A 772 -32.79 -13.66 31.24
CA ARG A 772 -31.67 -14.60 31.11
C ARG A 772 -30.84 -14.74 32.40
N GLY A 773 -31.34 -14.21 33.52
CA GLY A 773 -30.75 -14.40 34.85
C GLY A 773 -29.46 -13.62 35.11
N ILE A 774 -29.10 -12.68 34.24
CA ILE A 774 -27.89 -11.84 34.40
C ILE A 774 -28.14 -10.75 35.46
N PRO A 775 -27.31 -10.65 36.51
CA PRO A 775 -27.36 -9.55 37.48
C PRO A 775 -27.18 -8.18 36.82
N GLN A 776 -27.96 -7.20 37.29
CA GLN A 776 -27.98 -5.84 36.76
C GLN A 776 -28.06 -4.83 37.89
N GLU A 777 -27.14 -3.87 37.89
CA GLU A 777 -27.02 -2.82 38.91
C GLU A 777 -26.99 -1.43 38.24
N LYS A 778 -27.57 -0.41 38.88
CA LYS A 778 -27.61 0.98 38.37
C LYS A 778 -26.93 1.91 39.37
N PHE A 779 -26.01 2.74 38.90
CA PHE A 779 -25.19 3.64 39.73
C PHE A 779 -25.20 5.07 39.20
N ALA A 780 -24.98 6.04 40.10
CA ALA A 780 -25.00 7.47 39.77
C ALA A 780 -23.60 8.08 39.55
N SER A 781 -22.54 7.42 40.02
CA SER A 781 -21.14 7.86 39.96
C SER A 781 -20.29 6.84 39.21
N LEU A 782 -19.27 7.32 38.49
CA LEU A 782 -18.23 6.49 37.89
C LEU A 782 -17.26 5.98 38.97
N GLU A 783 -16.90 6.84 39.91
CA GLU A 783 -15.94 6.57 40.99
C GLU A 783 -16.36 5.43 41.91
N GLU A 784 -17.67 5.25 42.11
CA GLU A 784 -18.26 4.19 42.93
C GLU A 784 -18.07 2.80 42.31
N VAL A 785 -18.15 2.68 40.98
CA VAL A 785 -18.12 1.38 40.28
C VAL A 785 -16.73 0.93 39.85
N LEU A 786 -15.77 1.84 39.71
CA LEU A 786 -14.40 1.54 39.27
C LEU A 786 -13.64 0.49 40.11
N PRO A 787 -13.81 0.34 41.44
CA PRO A 787 -13.12 -0.68 42.22
C PRO A 787 -13.46 -2.13 41.82
N ASP A 788 -14.70 -2.41 41.40
CA ASP A 788 -15.13 -3.74 40.97
C ASP A 788 -15.13 -3.93 39.45
N THR A 789 -15.03 -2.85 38.66
CA THR A 789 -15.15 -2.90 37.19
C THR A 789 -13.97 -3.62 36.54
N ASP A 790 -14.22 -4.74 35.84
CA ASP A 790 -13.22 -5.44 35.03
C ASP A 790 -13.19 -4.91 33.58
N VAL A 791 -14.33 -4.47 33.05
CA VAL A 791 -14.45 -3.84 31.73
C VAL A 791 -15.25 -2.54 31.86
N LEU A 792 -14.61 -1.41 31.62
CA LEU A 792 -15.25 -0.10 31.56
C LEU A 792 -15.57 0.23 30.10
N TYR A 793 -16.83 0.06 29.70
CA TYR A 793 -17.31 0.38 28.35
C TYR A 793 -17.92 1.78 28.33
N MET A 794 -17.11 2.76 27.93
CA MET A 794 -17.51 4.16 27.79
C MET A 794 -18.26 4.39 26.47
N THR A 795 -19.23 5.31 26.48
CA THR A 795 -19.99 5.72 25.30
C THR A 795 -20.03 7.24 25.14
N ARG A 796 -20.14 7.70 23.90
CA ARG A 796 -20.30 9.11 23.55
C ARG A 796 -21.75 9.55 23.74
N ILE A 797 -21.97 10.71 24.35
CA ILE A 797 -23.28 11.38 24.36
C ILE A 797 -23.68 11.74 22.91
N GLN A 798 -24.85 11.29 22.45
CA GLN A 798 -25.26 11.48 21.06
C GLN A 798 -25.93 12.84 20.86
N ARG A 799 -25.15 13.92 20.69
CA ARG A 799 -25.65 15.28 20.40
C ARG A 799 -26.73 15.32 19.31
N GLU A 800 -26.62 14.44 18.33
CA GLU A 800 -27.56 14.25 17.22
C GLU A 800 -28.94 13.67 17.60
N ARG A 801 -29.19 13.36 18.89
CA ARG A 801 -30.47 12.86 19.43
C ARG A 801 -31.15 13.81 20.42
N PHE A 802 -30.54 14.95 20.74
CA PHE A 802 -31.12 15.95 21.64
C PHE A 802 -31.94 16.98 20.87
N LEU A 803 -33.03 17.48 21.47
CA LEU A 803 -33.89 18.49 20.85
C LEU A 803 -33.33 19.92 21.03
N SER A 804 -32.52 20.14 22.07
CA SER A 804 -31.87 21.43 22.33
C SER A 804 -30.39 21.25 22.64
N GLN A 805 -29.59 22.27 22.32
CA GLN A 805 -28.16 22.26 22.62
C GLN A 805 -27.90 22.39 24.14
N ASP A 806 -28.81 23.01 24.89
CA ASP A 806 -28.68 23.19 26.35
C ASP A 806 -28.92 21.89 27.12
N GLU A 807 -29.90 21.08 26.72
CA GLU A 807 -30.12 19.73 27.26
C GLU A 807 -28.88 18.83 27.06
N TYR A 808 -28.24 18.90 25.88
CA TYR A 808 -26.96 18.24 25.64
C TYR A 808 -25.84 18.81 26.51
N ASN A 809 -25.72 20.14 26.63
CA ASN A 809 -24.68 20.79 27.42
C ASN A 809 -24.80 20.42 28.92
N GLN A 810 -26.03 20.20 29.42
CA GLN A 810 -26.31 19.79 30.80
C GLN A 810 -25.88 18.35 31.13
N VAL A 811 -25.67 17.47 30.14
CA VAL A 811 -25.25 16.07 30.36
C VAL A 811 -23.88 15.71 29.78
N CYS A 812 -23.38 16.52 28.84
CA CYS A 812 -22.02 16.39 28.29
C CYS A 812 -20.97 16.56 29.41
N GLY A 813 -19.90 15.78 29.37
CA GLY A 813 -18.79 15.88 30.33
C GLY A 813 -19.08 15.40 31.76
N HIS A 814 -20.26 14.85 32.05
CA HIS A 814 -20.59 14.33 33.39
C HIS A 814 -19.76 13.10 33.80
N PHE A 815 -19.38 12.26 32.83
CA PHE A 815 -18.54 11.08 33.07
C PHE A 815 -17.33 11.15 32.13
N VAL A 816 -16.15 11.40 32.71
CA VAL A 816 -14.89 11.55 31.97
C VAL A 816 -13.83 10.63 32.58
N VAL A 817 -13.26 9.76 31.76
CA VAL A 817 -12.09 8.95 32.12
C VAL A 817 -10.85 9.82 32.05
N THR A 818 -10.23 10.08 33.20
CA THR A 818 -8.93 10.76 33.33
C THR A 818 -7.91 9.85 34.03
N PRO A 819 -6.59 10.08 33.85
CA PRO A 819 -5.56 9.33 34.58
C PRO A 819 -5.76 9.38 36.11
N GLN A 820 -6.24 10.50 36.64
CA GLN A 820 -6.47 10.73 38.07
C GLN A 820 -7.66 9.88 38.59
N VAL A 821 -8.79 9.87 37.87
CA VAL A 821 -9.96 9.02 38.20
C VAL A 821 -9.58 7.54 38.13
N MET A 822 -8.80 7.15 37.11
CA MET A 822 -8.36 5.77 36.88
C MET A 822 -7.30 5.25 37.86
N THR A 823 -6.88 6.05 38.85
CA THR A 823 -6.11 5.57 40.01
C THR A 823 -6.95 4.72 40.97
N ARG A 824 -8.27 4.95 41.05
CA ARG A 824 -9.21 4.20 41.91
C ARG A 824 -9.59 2.83 41.34
N ALA A 825 -9.33 2.62 40.05
CA ALA A 825 -9.80 1.47 39.30
C ALA A 825 -8.84 0.28 39.37
N LYS A 826 -9.33 -0.93 39.09
CA LYS A 826 -8.53 -2.17 39.12
C LYS A 826 -7.22 -2.05 38.30
N LYS A 827 -6.17 -2.74 38.78
CA LYS A 827 -4.91 -2.92 38.02
C LYS A 827 -5.06 -3.88 36.84
N LYS A 828 -5.93 -4.91 36.97
CA LYS A 828 -6.35 -5.78 35.86
C LYS A 828 -7.78 -5.41 35.48
N MET A 829 -7.92 -4.58 34.46
CA MET A 829 -9.18 -4.20 33.79
C MET A 829 -8.86 -3.67 32.39
N VAL A 830 -9.87 -3.40 31.58
CA VAL A 830 -9.73 -2.57 30.37
C VAL A 830 -10.78 -1.46 30.27
N VAL A 831 -10.41 -0.40 29.55
CA VAL A 831 -11.29 0.70 29.15
C VAL A 831 -11.52 0.61 27.63
N MET A 832 -12.79 0.48 27.25
CA MET A 832 -13.26 0.27 25.89
C MET A 832 -14.20 1.41 25.47
N HIS A 833 -14.24 1.70 24.17
CA HIS A 833 -15.10 2.75 23.59
C HIS A 833 -15.30 2.47 22.08
N PRO A 834 -16.54 2.50 21.56
CA PRO A 834 -16.80 2.14 20.14
C PRO A 834 -16.31 3.18 19.11
N LEU A 835 -15.97 4.40 19.57
CA LEU A 835 -15.43 5.54 18.81
C LEU A 835 -16.35 6.14 17.72
N PRO A 836 -16.29 7.46 17.45
CA PRO A 836 -15.35 8.45 17.99
C PRO A 836 -15.69 8.86 19.43
N ARG A 837 -14.67 9.17 20.22
CA ARG A 837 -14.83 9.90 21.50
C ARG A 837 -14.85 11.41 21.26
N ASN A 838 -15.53 12.16 22.13
CA ASN A 838 -15.47 13.62 22.15
C ASN A 838 -14.61 14.11 23.33
N PHE A 839 -15.13 13.97 24.56
CA PHE A 839 -14.55 14.50 25.80
C PHE A 839 -14.55 13.49 26.95
N GLU A 840 -15.32 12.40 26.82
CA GLU A 840 -15.56 11.35 27.82
C GLU A 840 -14.33 10.48 28.15
N ILE A 841 -13.23 10.60 27.41
CA ILE A 841 -11.93 10.00 27.73
C ILE A 841 -10.84 11.03 27.40
N SER A 842 -10.06 11.44 28.40
CA SER A 842 -8.92 12.35 28.21
C SER A 842 -7.84 11.70 27.31
N PRO A 843 -7.28 12.43 26.32
CA PRO A 843 -6.15 11.94 25.52
C PRO A 843 -4.91 11.56 26.34
N GLU A 844 -4.74 12.12 27.55
CA GLU A 844 -3.65 11.73 28.46
C GLU A 844 -3.70 10.25 28.84
N PHE A 845 -4.91 9.67 28.85
CA PHE A 845 -5.15 8.27 29.20
C PHE A 845 -4.76 7.29 28.08
N ASP A 846 -4.45 7.75 26.87
CA ASP A 846 -4.04 6.90 25.74
C ASP A 846 -2.75 6.10 26.01
N THR A 847 -1.95 6.55 26.97
CA THR A 847 -0.69 5.91 27.38
C THR A 847 -0.86 4.86 28.48
N ASP A 848 -2.04 4.75 29.11
CA ASP A 848 -2.31 3.71 30.10
C ASP A 848 -2.52 2.36 29.39
N PRO A 849 -1.84 1.26 29.81
CA PRO A 849 -1.99 -0.04 29.15
C PRO A 849 -3.43 -0.57 29.15
N ARG A 850 -4.28 -0.12 30.08
CA ARG A 850 -5.71 -0.47 30.17
C ARG A 850 -6.56 0.20 29.09
N ALA A 851 -6.05 1.22 28.38
CA ALA A 851 -6.72 1.85 27.24
C ALA A 851 -6.77 0.88 26.04
N ALA A 852 -7.91 0.24 25.82
CA ALA A 852 -8.09 -0.80 24.81
C ALA A 852 -8.84 -0.34 23.55
N TYR A 853 -9.45 0.85 23.53
CA TYR A 853 -10.32 1.32 22.43
C TYR A 853 -9.68 1.36 21.03
N PHE A 854 -8.36 1.55 20.92
CA PHE A 854 -7.66 1.40 19.63
C PHE A 854 -7.44 -0.07 19.24
N ARG A 855 -7.12 -0.94 20.21
CA ARG A 855 -7.00 -2.41 20.00
C ARG A 855 -8.36 -3.03 19.67
N GLN A 856 -9.43 -2.51 20.26
CA GLN A 856 -10.83 -2.81 19.94
C GLN A 856 -11.16 -2.47 18.47
N ALA A 857 -10.77 -1.28 17.99
CA ALA A 857 -10.96 -0.91 16.59
C ALA A 857 -10.21 -1.84 15.61
N GLU A 858 -9.02 -2.31 15.97
CA GLU A 858 -8.26 -3.32 15.20
C GLU A 858 -8.94 -4.70 15.23
N CYS A 859 -9.39 -5.15 16.41
CA CYS A 859 -10.17 -6.39 16.59
C CYS A 859 -11.41 -6.44 15.67
N GLY A 860 -12.01 -5.28 15.39
CA GLY A 860 -13.09 -5.11 14.44
C GLY A 860 -12.79 -5.56 13.01
N VAL A 861 -11.53 -5.54 12.58
CA VAL A 861 -11.12 -6.08 11.26
C VAL A 861 -11.19 -7.60 11.30
N TYR A 862 -10.53 -8.25 12.26
CA TYR A 862 -10.42 -9.71 12.31
C TYR A 862 -11.77 -10.42 12.53
N VAL A 863 -12.62 -9.87 13.40
CA VAL A 863 -13.97 -10.40 13.64
C VAL A 863 -14.86 -10.29 12.40
N ARG A 864 -14.67 -9.24 11.58
CA ARG A 864 -15.43 -9.06 10.33
C ARG A 864 -14.83 -9.84 9.17
N MET A 865 -13.52 -10.13 9.17
CA MET A 865 -12.94 -11.13 8.29
C MET A 865 -13.59 -12.50 8.55
N ALA A 866 -13.68 -12.92 9.82
CA ALA A 866 -14.35 -14.16 10.19
C ALA A 866 -15.83 -14.16 9.79
N LEU A 867 -16.56 -13.09 10.10
CA LEU A 867 -17.99 -12.99 9.75
C LEU A 867 -18.23 -13.07 8.23
N LEU A 868 -17.45 -12.34 7.42
CA LEU A 868 -17.56 -12.40 5.96
C LEU A 868 -17.20 -13.81 5.44
N ALA A 869 -16.12 -14.40 5.94
CA ALA A 869 -15.69 -15.75 5.55
C ALA A 869 -16.78 -16.80 5.86
N MET A 870 -17.37 -16.78 7.06
CA MET A 870 -18.48 -17.64 7.47
C MET A 870 -19.75 -17.40 6.63
N VAL A 871 -20.13 -16.13 6.39
CA VAL A 871 -21.31 -15.76 5.60
C VAL A 871 -21.18 -16.19 4.13
N PHE A 872 -19.97 -16.22 3.57
CA PHE A 872 -19.69 -16.76 2.24
C PHE A 872 -19.42 -18.27 2.20
N GLY A 873 -19.52 -18.99 3.32
CA GLY A 873 -19.31 -20.45 3.39
C GLY A 873 -17.85 -20.87 3.19
N ARG A 874 -16.90 -20.09 3.73
CA ARG A 874 -15.45 -20.29 3.61
C ARG A 874 -14.82 -20.30 4.99
N CYS A 875 -14.57 -21.49 5.55
CA CYS A 875 -13.95 -21.71 6.86
C CYS A 875 -12.96 -22.86 6.75
#